data_AF-A0A286UQ15-F1
#
_entry.id   AF-A0A286UQ15-F1
#
_cell.length_a   1.000
_cell.length_b   1.000
_cell.length_c   1.000
_cell.angle_alpha   90.00
_cell.angle_beta   90.00
_cell.angle_gamma   90.00
#
_symmetry.space_group_name_H-M   'P 1'
#
loop_
_entity.id
_entity.type
_entity.pdbx_description
1 polymer ?
#
loop_
_entity_poly.entity_id
_entity_poly.type
_entity_poly.pdbx_seq_one_letter_code
_entity_poly.pdbx_strand_id
1 'polypeptide(L)'
;MSEEPQYFDKFSKLPSALVPTSIQVTKFSGTYVKLSSDNEVASFDWAAFKGAIDAYKGDDLSFDKFKVTTIARSEATVSIMVDKIAQFLLDALSVIIDKTELAATIEATFTNLKSASSNGWADFSKSSTSENSSWEYRVLFSVPNPDLPDWFYTLVTTIKLEADIQNESSWDSATLARVRPEILAIILIVEYVHLVRASLYTSPDQLRSSKTYDFIIVGGGAGGGVLANRLTEEVNFNVLLIEAGSSDYSNLNIEIPQNVALLANSQFDWNFTTVEQPGANGRAIPYTRGFVLGGSTSVNFMAYSRGSRDDFDRWARVTDDTDWSFDALEPYMRKLERVVPPIDGRNTTGEIEPSVHGHSGPVNISLSGYRLPTDDYVIDASAQLSSEFPFNIDYNSGNTIGVSWVQSTRVNSARAYIAPALSRPNLDVLVNTHALKVLRTGTELGNSVFRGIQLAQSNTSTIYSLTAKKEIILSSGAVKTPHILMLSGIGDASVLQTLNIETIIDLPDVGLNLQDQPLVTSSYAVNSTNTLDNLRSNETFHEEQLALWIKNRTGELGLGPSSQWGWLRLPKNSSVLKNSVDPSAGPTSAHYELIFTDGFISFSEAFPGGNFFTVFTVVVSPSSRGNITLGSTNPFDSPIINPGFLGTDFDISTMREAIKAVRRYMSAPVWEGYILGEHGAFAKAQTDAQIEDYARNTMDTINHVCCTAAMGRSEAYGRGKGVLNSDLTVKGTVGLRVVDASSFPFIPASHTQAPTYILAERAADLIKSSYLDLGL
;
A
#
# COMPACT_ATOMS: atom_id res chain seq x y z
N MET A 1 2.11 42.82 33.83
CA MET A 1 1.26 43.85 33.21
C MET A 1 1.66 43.84 31.74
N SER A 2 1.05 43.05 30.86
CA SER A 2 -0.40 42.93 30.53
C SER A 2 -0.96 44.28 30.06
N GLU A 3 -1.75 44.35 29.00
CA GLU A 3 -2.67 43.32 28.45
C GLU A 3 -2.38 42.90 26.98
N GLU A 4 -3.32 42.17 26.37
CA GLU A 4 -3.16 41.30 25.18
C GLU A 4 -3.46 42.01 23.84
N PRO A 5 -2.96 41.51 22.69
CA PRO A 5 -3.37 41.97 21.36
C PRO A 5 -4.78 41.46 20.97
N GLN A 6 -5.48 42.27 20.17
CA GLN A 6 -6.89 42.06 19.80
C GLN A 6 -7.06 41.07 18.64
N TYR A 7 -8.14 40.28 18.66
CA TYR A 7 -8.59 39.47 17.52
C TYR A 7 -9.36 40.32 16.49
N PHE A 8 -9.36 39.89 15.22
CA PHE A 8 -9.78 40.68 14.04
C PHE A 8 -11.19 40.37 13.53
N ASP A 9 -11.76 41.25 12.69
CA ASP A 9 -13.13 41.13 12.14
C ASP A 9 -13.31 41.79 10.73
N LYS A 10 -14.31 41.29 9.97
CA LYS A 10 -14.91 41.74 8.66
C LYS A 10 -14.12 41.91 7.34
N PHE A 11 -14.79 41.60 6.21
CA PHE A 11 -15.43 42.59 5.28
C PHE A 11 -16.41 41.90 4.27
N SER A 12 -17.21 42.67 3.49
CA SER A 12 -18.41 42.18 2.78
C SER A 12 -18.49 42.45 1.26
N LYS A 13 -19.16 41.52 0.54
CA LYS A 13 -19.73 41.49 -0.85
C LYS A 13 -18.98 42.16 -2.03
N LEU A 14 -18.84 41.39 -3.13
CA LEU A 14 -18.24 41.79 -4.42
C LEU A 14 -19.13 41.35 -5.62
N PRO A 15 -18.83 41.77 -6.88
CA PRO A 15 -19.71 41.63 -8.05
C PRO A 15 -19.26 40.59 -9.10
N SER A 16 -19.71 40.71 -10.36
CA SER A 16 -20.30 39.58 -11.10
C SER A 16 -19.77 39.27 -12.52
N ALA A 17 -18.45 39.29 -12.79
CA ALA A 17 -17.91 38.95 -14.12
C ALA A 17 -16.96 37.72 -14.18
N LEU A 18 -17.09 36.74 -13.27
CA LEU A 18 -16.26 35.51 -13.26
C LEU A 18 -16.74 34.44 -14.24
N VAL A 19 -15.93 34.14 -15.26
CA VAL A 19 -16.03 32.92 -16.10
C VAL A 19 -14.63 32.60 -16.73
N PRO A 20 -14.30 31.36 -17.12
CA PRO A 20 -13.60 30.47 -16.17
C PRO A 20 -12.40 29.69 -16.76
N THR A 21 -11.57 29.11 -15.88
CA THR A 21 -10.93 27.80 -16.12
C THR A 21 -10.54 27.09 -14.82
N SER A 22 -10.64 25.76 -14.82
CA SER A 22 -10.09 24.78 -13.87
C SER A 22 -9.25 25.28 -12.67
N ILE A 23 -9.84 25.19 -11.47
CA ILE A 23 -9.21 24.91 -10.16
C ILE A 23 -7.85 25.60 -9.92
N GLN A 24 -7.86 26.74 -9.22
CA GLN A 24 -6.68 27.22 -8.49
C GLN A 24 -7.08 27.69 -7.09
N VAL A 25 -6.48 27.08 -6.06
CA VAL A 25 -6.43 27.65 -4.71
C VAL A 25 -5.48 28.85 -4.76
N THR A 26 -5.93 30.03 -4.31
CA THR A 26 -5.13 31.26 -4.40
C THR A 26 -4.00 31.22 -3.38
N LYS A 27 -2.77 30.95 -3.87
CA LYS A 27 -1.56 30.82 -3.05
C LYS A 27 -0.99 32.21 -2.73
N PHE A 28 -1.04 32.65 -1.48
CA PHE A 28 -0.48 33.93 -1.03
C PHE A 28 0.95 33.77 -0.51
N SER A 29 1.86 34.67 -0.91
CA SER A 29 3.30 34.59 -0.62
C SER A 29 3.68 35.08 0.77
N GLY A 30 4.83 34.62 1.27
CA GLY A 30 5.48 35.11 2.49
C GLY A 30 5.96 36.57 2.47
N THR A 31 5.52 37.37 1.48
CA THR A 31 5.71 38.83 1.47
C THR A 31 4.95 39.52 2.62
N TYR A 32 3.94 38.86 3.19
CA TYR A 32 3.14 39.35 4.32
C TYR A 32 3.50 38.67 5.65
N VAL A 33 4.34 37.63 5.64
CA VAL A 33 4.73 36.85 6.82
C VAL A 33 6.18 37.17 7.16
N LYS A 34 6.46 37.59 8.39
CA LYS A 34 7.81 37.86 8.89
C LYS A 34 8.18 36.73 9.85
N LEU A 35 9.14 35.90 9.44
CA LEU A 35 9.70 34.84 10.30
C LEU A 35 10.72 35.41 11.29
N SER A 36 10.98 34.65 12.37
CA SER A 36 12.11 34.85 13.29
C SER A 36 13.42 34.36 12.67
N SER A 37 14.54 34.48 13.40
CA SER A 37 15.81 33.83 13.06
C SER A 37 15.72 32.30 12.99
N ASP A 38 14.69 31.74 13.61
CA ASP A 38 14.54 30.32 13.91
C ASP A 38 13.42 29.71 13.03
N ASN A 39 12.98 30.46 11.99
CA ASN A 39 11.91 30.16 11.03
C ASN A 39 10.49 30.02 11.62
N GLU A 40 10.26 30.39 12.88
CA GLU A 40 8.91 30.54 13.44
C GLU A 40 8.23 31.85 12.97
N VAL A 41 6.90 31.90 12.89
CA VAL A 41 6.16 33.10 12.47
C VAL A 41 6.22 34.18 13.57
N ALA A 42 7.01 35.24 13.36
CA ALA A 42 7.21 36.31 14.32
C ALA A 42 6.17 37.45 14.21
N SER A 43 5.67 37.75 13.01
CA SER A 43 4.54 38.70 12.81
C SER A 43 3.92 38.61 11.41
N PHE A 44 2.69 39.11 11.26
CA PHE A 44 1.98 39.20 9.99
C PHE A 44 1.64 40.66 9.63
N ASP A 45 1.90 41.06 8.39
CA ASP A 45 1.66 42.43 7.90
C ASP A 45 0.23 42.60 7.35
N TRP A 46 -0.73 42.61 8.28
CA TRP A 46 -2.16 42.71 7.98
C TRP A 46 -2.53 43.95 7.15
N ALA A 47 -1.82 45.07 7.35
CA ALA A 47 -2.07 46.29 6.61
C ALA A 47 -1.65 46.17 5.14
N ALA A 48 -0.48 45.60 4.86
CA ALA A 48 -0.03 45.33 3.50
C ALA A 48 -0.89 44.26 2.81
N PHE A 49 -1.26 43.19 3.53
CA PHE A 49 -2.11 42.12 2.99
C PHE A 49 -3.51 42.63 2.62
N LYS A 50 -4.17 43.36 3.53
CA LYS A 50 -5.47 43.99 3.23
C LYS A 50 -5.36 44.99 2.08
N GLY A 51 -4.32 45.83 2.07
CA GLY A 51 -4.08 46.79 1.00
C GLY A 51 -3.87 46.16 -0.38
N ALA A 52 -3.26 44.96 -0.44
CA ALA A 52 -3.10 44.21 -1.68
C ALA A 52 -4.43 43.62 -2.20
N ILE A 53 -5.30 43.16 -1.30
CA ILE A 53 -6.67 42.73 -1.63
C ILE A 53 -7.52 43.93 -2.09
N ASP A 54 -7.51 45.03 -1.33
CA ASP A 54 -8.25 46.26 -1.63
C ASP A 54 -7.84 46.90 -2.98
N ALA A 55 -6.61 46.66 -3.44
CA ALA A 55 -6.06 47.21 -4.69
C ALA A 55 -6.26 46.30 -5.92
N TYR A 56 -6.70 45.05 -5.75
CA TYR A 56 -6.90 44.10 -6.84
C TYR A 56 -8.13 44.46 -7.68
N LYS A 57 -8.06 44.23 -9.00
CA LYS A 57 -9.08 44.70 -9.98
C LYS A 57 -9.69 43.59 -10.85
N GLY A 58 -9.53 42.32 -10.44
CA GLY A 58 -10.32 41.20 -10.96
C GLY A 58 -11.53 40.91 -10.08
N ASP A 59 -12.45 40.10 -10.58
CA ASP A 59 -13.70 39.74 -9.93
C ASP A 59 -13.57 38.72 -8.77
N ASP A 60 -14.67 38.52 -8.04
CA ASP A 60 -14.79 37.82 -6.74
C ASP A 60 -14.43 36.32 -6.77
N LEU A 61 -13.25 35.95 -6.25
CA LEU A 61 -12.73 34.56 -6.23
C LEU A 61 -13.73 33.55 -5.63
N SER A 62 -14.39 32.75 -6.48
CA SER A 62 -15.38 31.76 -6.05
C SER A 62 -15.13 30.37 -6.64
N PHE A 63 -15.00 29.36 -5.77
CA PHE A 63 -15.15 27.96 -6.13
C PHE A 63 -16.63 27.55 -6.08
N ASP A 64 -17.17 26.99 -7.16
CA ASP A 64 -18.60 26.67 -7.27
C ASP A 64 -19.11 25.59 -6.29
N LYS A 65 -18.22 24.83 -5.63
CA LYS A 65 -18.59 23.93 -4.53
C LYS A 65 -19.07 24.64 -3.25
N PHE A 66 -18.78 25.93 -3.08
CA PHE A 66 -18.94 26.63 -1.80
C PHE A 66 -19.94 27.80 -1.83
N LYS A 67 -20.84 27.79 -2.83
CA LYS A 67 -21.96 28.72 -2.93
C LYS A 67 -23.16 28.22 -2.11
N VAL A 68 -23.27 28.75 -0.89
CA VAL A 68 -24.41 28.66 0.03
C VAL A 68 -24.63 27.28 0.69
N THR A 69 -24.12 27.14 1.92
CA THR A 69 -24.63 26.14 2.88
C THR A 69 -25.89 26.69 3.54
N THR A 70 -27.06 26.31 3.04
CA THR A 70 -28.35 26.62 3.69
C THR A 70 -28.55 25.69 4.88
N ILE A 71 -28.65 26.27 6.09
CA ILE A 71 -28.98 25.52 7.31
C ILE A 71 -30.48 25.58 7.55
N ALA A 72 -31.12 24.45 7.87
CA ALA A 72 -32.58 24.38 7.97
C ALA A 72 -33.11 25.01 9.27
N ARG A 73 -34.36 25.49 9.25
CA ARG A 73 -35.04 26.15 10.39
C ARG A 73 -35.03 25.34 11.69
N SER A 74 -34.96 24.01 11.61
CA SER A 74 -34.89 23.08 12.75
C SER A 74 -33.49 22.89 13.35
N GLU A 75 -32.46 23.50 12.75
CA GLU A 75 -31.04 23.21 12.99
C GLU A 75 -30.25 24.48 13.41
N ALA A 76 -30.94 25.60 13.62
CA ALA A 76 -30.36 26.92 13.87
C ALA A 76 -29.84 27.13 15.31
N THR A 77 -29.29 26.10 15.96
CA THR A 77 -28.53 26.25 17.21
C THR A 77 -27.03 26.35 16.90
N VAL A 78 -26.29 27.18 17.64
CA VAL A 78 -24.87 27.50 17.33
C VAL A 78 -24.05 26.23 17.12
N SER A 79 -24.08 25.28 18.06
CA SER A 79 -23.38 23.99 17.96
C SER A 79 -23.72 23.17 16.70
N ILE A 80 -25.00 23.08 16.28
CA ILE A 80 -25.39 22.33 15.06
C ILE A 80 -24.93 23.08 13.80
N MET A 81 -24.96 24.41 13.80
CA MET A 81 -24.43 25.21 12.69
C MET A 81 -22.92 25.04 12.56
N VAL A 82 -22.21 25.19 13.68
CA VAL A 82 -20.76 25.02 13.81
C VAL A 82 -20.30 23.67 13.28
N ASP A 83 -20.91 22.57 13.75
CA ASP A 83 -20.46 21.23 13.36
C ASP A 83 -20.68 20.94 11.86
N LYS A 84 -21.76 21.48 11.27
CA LYS A 84 -22.00 21.42 9.82
C LYS A 84 -21.00 22.25 9.02
N ILE A 85 -20.64 23.45 9.49
CA ILE A 85 -19.64 24.30 8.83
C ILE A 85 -18.25 23.64 8.94
N ALA A 86 -17.88 23.12 10.11
CA ALA A 86 -16.61 22.42 10.33
C ALA A 86 -16.50 21.15 9.45
N GLN A 87 -17.56 20.32 9.40
CA GLN A 87 -17.60 19.15 8.51
C GLN A 87 -17.43 19.55 7.03
N PHE A 88 -18.21 20.54 6.59
CA PHE A 88 -18.17 21.05 5.22
C PHE A 88 -16.79 21.59 4.84
N LEU A 89 -16.07 22.24 5.76
CA LEU A 89 -14.72 22.75 5.54
C LEU A 89 -13.67 21.63 5.43
N LEU A 90 -13.79 20.55 6.21
CA LEU A 90 -12.94 19.37 6.09
C LEU A 90 -13.17 18.66 4.75
N ASP A 91 -14.43 18.42 4.40
CA ASP A 91 -14.85 17.84 3.12
C ASP A 91 -14.47 18.73 1.90
N ALA A 92 -14.29 20.04 2.13
CA ALA A 92 -13.95 21.04 1.12
C ALA A 92 -12.46 21.14 0.82
N LEU A 93 -11.64 21.22 1.87
CA LEU A 93 -10.24 21.63 1.79
C LEU A 93 -9.26 20.46 1.68
N SER A 94 -9.68 19.23 2.05
CA SER A 94 -8.83 18.03 2.08
C SER A 94 -7.55 18.16 2.93
N VAL A 95 -7.53 19.08 3.88
CA VAL A 95 -6.43 19.28 4.85
C VAL A 95 -6.75 18.58 6.17
N ILE A 96 -5.72 18.11 6.86
CA ILE A 96 -5.85 17.48 8.18
C ILE A 96 -5.88 18.58 9.25
N ILE A 97 -7.08 18.90 9.74
CA ILE A 97 -7.33 19.78 10.87
C ILE A 97 -8.24 19.01 11.85
N ASP A 98 -8.05 19.16 13.17
CA ASP A 98 -8.97 18.55 14.12
C ASP A 98 -10.36 19.19 14.03
N LYS A 99 -11.40 18.36 13.87
CA LYS A 99 -12.77 18.87 13.71
C LYS A 99 -13.25 19.63 14.95
N THR A 100 -12.84 19.21 16.14
CA THR A 100 -13.22 19.81 17.43
C THR A 100 -12.58 21.18 17.61
N GLU A 101 -11.29 21.32 17.27
CA GLU A 101 -10.58 22.60 17.30
C GLU A 101 -11.14 23.60 16.27
N LEU A 102 -11.38 23.13 15.04
CA LEU A 102 -12.03 23.91 13.99
C LEU A 102 -13.44 24.34 14.41
N ALA A 103 -14.24 23.42 14.97
CA ALA A 103 -15.57 23.72 15.51
C ALA A 103 -15.51 24.76 16.63
N ALA A 104 -14.62 24.60 17.62
CA ALA A 104 -14.47 25.55 18.73
C ALA A 104 -14.05 26.95 18.25
N THR A 105 -13.18 27.04 17.24
CA THR A 105 -12.79 28.31 16.62
C THR A 105 -13.98 28.98 15.93
N ILE A 106 -14.75 28.22 15.15
CA ILE A 106 -15.96 28.73 14.49
C ILE A 106 -17.02 29.16 15.53
N GLU A 107 -17.22 28.38 16.59
CA GLU A 107 -18.16 28.71 17.68
C GLU A 107 -17.76 30.00 18.42
N ALA A 108 -16.46 30.21 18.66
CA ALA A 108 -15.94 31.45 19.23
C ALA A 108 -16.19 32.67 18.31
N THR A 109 -16.11 32.51 16.98
CA THR A 109 -16.49 33.56 16.03
C THR A 109 -17.99 33.86 16.09
N PHE A 110 -18.85 32.83 16.03
CA PHE A 110 -20.31 33.02 16.04
C PHE A 110 -20.85 33.57 17.37
N THR A 111 -20.22 33.23 18.50
CA THR A 111 -20.62 33.73 19.83
C THR A 111 -20.41 35.25 19.99
N ASN A 112 -19.42 35.83 19.28
CA ASN A 112 -19.08 37.25 19.38
C ASN A 112 -19.86 38.17 18.43
N LEU A 113 -20.80 37.64 17.62
CA LEU A 113 -21.49 38.38 16.54
C LEU A 113 -22.10 39.72 16.96
N LYS A 114 -22.60 39.86 18.19
CA LYS A 114 -23.20 41.10 18.71
C LYS A 114 -22.19 42.23 18.91
N SER A 115 -20.93 41.88 19.20
CA SER A 115 -19.81 42.82 19.22
C SER A 115 -19.45 43.24 17.79
N ALA A 116 -19.34 42.26 16.89
CA ALA A 116 -19.15 42.49 15.46
C ALA A 116 -20.27 43.38 14.88
N SER A 117 -21.53 43.19 15.28
CA SER A 117 -22.65 44.03 14.86
C SER A 117 -22.45 45.50 15.24
N SER A 118 -22.09 45.71 16.50
CA SER A 118 -21.93 47.05 17.09
C SER A 118 -20.72 47.82 16.54
N ASN A 119 -19.62 47.11 16.20
CA ASN A 119 -18.42 47.69 15.60
C ASN A 119 -18.52 47.85 14.07
N GLY A 120 -19.64 47.42 13.46
CA GLY A 120 -19.86 47.45 12.02
C GLY A 120 -19.03 46.40 11.28
N TRP A 121 -19.05 45.16 11.76
CA TRP A 121 -17.93 44.22 11.70
C TRP A 121 -18.20 42.72 11.37
N ALA A 122 -19.29 42.03 11.03
CA ALA A 122 -20.76 42.06 10.86
C ALA A 122 -21.53 43.16 10.08
N ASP A 123 -22.46 42.71 9.23
CA ASP A 123 -23.48 43.50 8.50
C ASP A 123 -24.73 42.62 8.31
N PHE A 124 -25.93 43.20 8.39
CA PHE A 124 -27.19 42.47 8.52
C PHE A 124 -28.29 43.04 7.62
N SER A 125 -28.60 42.34 6.52
CA SER A 125 -29.71 42.68 5.63
C SER A 125 -30.86 41.68 5.78
N LYS A 126 -32.05 42.14 6.23
CA LYS A 126 -33.26 41.29 6.19
C LYS A 126 -33.70 41.09 4.73
N SER A 127 -33.87 39.83 4.31
CA SER A 127 -34.53 39.51 3.03
C SER A 127 -35.92 40.14 2.97
N SER A 128 -36.19 40.88 1.89
CA SER A 128 -37.37 41.74 1.76
C SER A 128 -38.66 41.00 1.34
N THR A 129 -38.61 39.67 1.19
CA THR A 129 -39.67 38.87 0.54
C THR A 129 -40.23 37.74 1.42
N SER A 130 -39.82 37.63 2.69
CA SER A 130 -40.32 36.61 3.63
C SER A 130 -40.64 37.20 5.00
N GLU A 131 -41.58 36.58 5.73
CA GLU A 131 -41.83 36.91 7.14
C GLU A 131 -40.59 36.59 8.00
N ASN A 132 -39.96 35.44 7.70
CA ASN A 132 -38.65 35.01 8.21
C ASN A 132 -37.54 36.00 7.87
N SER A 133 -36.52 36.05 8.71
CA SER A 133 -35.26 36.71 8.41
C SER A 133 -34.28 35.72 7.77
N SER A 134 -33.42 36.22 6.89
CA SER A 134 -32.24 35.47 6.43
C SER A 134 -31.00 36.35 6.53
N TRP A 135 -29.91 35.80 7.04
CA TRP A 135 -28.64 36.49 7.24
C TRP A 135 -27.54 35.83 6.42
N GLU A 136 -26.57 36.62 5.95
CA GLU A 136 -25.46 36.16 5.11
C GLU A 136 -24.14 36.61 5.72
N TYR A 137 -23.32 35.65 6.14
CA TYR A 137 -22.01 35.89 6.75
C TYR A 137 -20.91 35.45 5.78
N ARG A 138 -20.10 36.40 5.30
CA ARG A 138 -18.87 36.10 4.55
C ARG A 138 -17.74 35.87 5.56
N VAL A 139 -17.12 34.70 5.53
CA VAL A 139 -16.06 34.29 6.46
C VAL A 139 -14.78 34.01 5.66
N LEU A 140 -13.65 34.46 6.21
CA LEU A 140 -12.31 34.22 5.69
C LEU A 140 -11.62 33.20 6.60
N PHE A 141 -11.23 32.05 6.05
CA PHE A 141 -10.41 31.06 6.75
C PHE A 141 -9.00 31.08 6.15
N SER A 142 -7.99 31.19 7.01
CA SER A 142 -6.58 31.09 6.63
C SER A 142 -5.92 29.95 7.39
N VAL A 143 -5.20 29.08 6.67
CA VAL A 143 -4.54 27.88 7.22
C VAL A 143 -3.05 27.93 6.85
N PRO A 144 -2.11 27.78 7.80
CA PRO A 144 -0.68 27.71 7.49
C PRO A 144 -0.35 26.60 6.49
N ASN A 145 0.67 26.81 5.66
CA ASN A 145 1.18 25.77 4.76
C ASN A 145 2.29 24.98 5.48
N PRO A 146 2.11 23.67 5.77
CA PRO A 146 3.13 22.89 6.47
C PRO A 146 4.43 22.71 5.68
N ASP A 147 4.36 22.78 4.35
CA ASP A 147 5.52 22.58 3.46
C ASP A 147 6.34 23.87 3.24
N LEU A 148 5.81 25.04 3.62
CA LEU A 148 6.41 26.36 3.41
C LEU A 148 6.04 27.30 4.57
N PRO A 149 6.92 27.47 5.59
CA PRO A 149 6.56 28.09 6.88
C PRO A 149 6.18 29.58 6.80
N ASP A 150 6.52 30.28 5.72
CA ASP A 150 6.11 31.66 5.44
C ASP A 150 4.82 31.77 4.60
N TRP A 151 4.11 30.67 4.29
CA TRP A 151 2.94 30.66 3.40
C TRP A 151 1.66 30.18 4.10
N PHE A 152 0.52 30.55 3.52
CA PHE A 152 -0.80 30.15 4.00
C PHE A 152 -1.79 29.98 2.83
N TYR A 153 -2.73 29.07 3.01
CA TYR A 153 -3.91 28.90 2.16
C TYR A 153 -5.05 29.77 2.68
N THR A 154 -5.84 30.35 1.78
CA THR A 154 -6.95 31.24 2.14
C THR A 154 -8.24 30.83 1.43
N LEU A 155 -9.34 30.73 2.18
CA LEU A 155 -10.69 30.42 1.69
C LEU A 155 -11.65 31.55 2.06
N VAL A 156 -12.37 32.08 1.08
CA VAL A 156 -13.58 32.91 1.29
C VAL A 156 -14.80 32.01 1.14
N THR A 157 -15.71 32.01 2.11
CA THR A 157 -17.01 31.34 2.00
C THR A 157 -18.14 32.27 2.44
N THR A 158 -19.38 31.97 2.08
CA THR A 158 -20.57 32.72 2.52
C THR A 158 -21.65 31.76 3.04
N ILE A 159 -21.93 31.88 4.34
CA ILE A 159 -22.91 31.07 5.07
C ILE A 159 -24.23 31.81 5.09
N LYS A 160 -25.33 31.13 4.71
CA LYS A 160 -26.68 31.71 4.74
C LYS A 160 -27.52 31.01 5.80
N LEU A 161 -27.97 31.78 6.79
CA LEU A 161 -28.85 31.31 7.85
C LEU A 161 -30.28 31.78 7.56
N GLU A 162 -31.27 30.91 7.68
CA GLU A 162 -32.70 31.23 7.50
C GLU A 162 -33.49 30.79 8.74
N ALA A 163 -33.97 31.76 9.53
CA ALA A 163 -34.66 31.47 10.78
C ALA A 163 -35.71 32.53 11.14
N ASP A 164 -36.61 32.14 12.04
CA ASP A 164 -37.75 32.92 12.48
C ASP A 164 -37.38 33.82 13.68
N ILE A 165 -36.38 34.67 13.46
CA ILE A 165 -35.82 35.58 14.47
C ILE A 165 -35.88 37.01 13.94
N GLN A 166 -36.46 37.92 14.72
CA GLN A 166 -36.58 39.32 14.31
C GLN A 166 -35.39 40.19 14.77
N ASN A 167 -34.78 39.86 15.92
CA ASN A 167 -33.75 40.68 16.56
C ASN A 167 -32.52 39.83 16.93
N GLU A 168 -31.32 40.42 16.83
CA GLU A 168 -30.05 39.76 17.19
C GLU A 168 -29.98 39.32 18.67
N SER A 169 -30.71 39.97 19.57
CA SER A 169 -30.76 39.60 20.99
C SER A 169 -31.44 38.26 21.30
N SER A 170 -32.14 37.66 20.33
CA SER A 170 -32.87 36.40 20.54
C SER A 170 -31.98 35.15 20.52
N TRP A 171 -30.77 35.24 19.96
CA TRP A 171 -29.82 34.11 19.90
C TRP A 171 -29.34 33.64 21.28
N ASP A 172 -29.34 34.56 22.25
CA ASP A 172 -28.76 34.41 23.60
C ASP A 172 -29.81 33.98 24.66
N SER A 173 -31.09 33.79 24.28
CA SER A 173 -32.21 33.67 25.22
C SER A 173 -33.00 32.34 25.17
N ALA A 174 -32.37 31.31 25.75
CA ALA A 174 -33.04 30.21 26.47
C ALA A 174 -34.00 29.25 25.70
N THR A 175 -33.46 28.45 24.77
CA THR A 175 -34.17 27.28 24.19
C THR A 175 -33.83 25.94 24.90
N LEU A 176 -33.41 25.98 26.17
CA LEU A 176 -33.19 24.78 27.00
C LEU A 176 -34.42 24.35 27.83
N ALA A 177 -35.53 25.09 27.76
CA ALA A 177 -36.61 25.02 28.75
C ALA A 177 -38.01 24.66 28.19
N ARG A 178 -38.13 23.64 27.31
CA ARG A 178 -39.39 22.89 27.04
C ARG A 178 -39.22 21.68 26.09
N VAL A 179 -38.39 20.71 26.47
CA VAL A 179 -38.32 19.41 25.77
C VAL A 179 -39.43 18.49 26.30
N ARG A 180 -40.24 17.91 25.39
CA ARG A 180 -41.32 16.98 25.76
C ARG A 180 -40.78 15.58 26.10
N PRO A 181 -41.52 14.76 26.89
CA PRO A 181 -41.13 13.37 27.18
C PRO A 181 -40.90 12.50 25.93
N GLU A 182 -41.56 12.84 24.82
CA GLU A 182 -41.41 12.22 23.50
C GLU A 182 -39.96 12.23 22.98
N ILE A 183 -39.14 13.23 23.36
CA ILE A 183 -37.76 13.40 22.87
C ILE A 183 -36.73 12.61 23.71
N LEU A 184 -37.08 12.10 24.90
CA LEU A 184 -36.20 11.19 25.64
C LEU A 184 -35.95 9.88 24.86
N ALA A 185 -36.93 9.43 24.07
CA ALA A 185 -36.73 8.34 23.12
C ALA A 185 -35.77 8.72 21.97
N ILE A 186 -35.79 9.98 21.50
CA ILE A 186 -34.91 10.45 20.44
C ILE A 186 -33.48 10.66 20.93
N ILE A 187 -33.27 11.16 22.16
CA ILE A 187 -31.93 11.27 22.75
C ILE A 187 -31.31 9.88 22.95
N LEU A 188 -32.07 8.90 23.44
CA LEU A 188 -31.62 7.50 23.49
C LEU A 188 -31.32 6.91 22.11
N ILE A 189 -32.03 7.33 21.05
CA ILE A 189 -31.71 6.97 19.66
C ILE A 189 -30.44 7.68 19.16
N VAL A 190 -30.19 8.93 19.53
CA VAL A 190 -28.99 9.68 19.11
C VAL A 190 -27.72 9.18 19.83
N GLU A 191 -27.82 8.83 21.11
CA GLU A 191 -26.75 8.07 21.80
C GLU A 191 -26.51 6.71 21.12
N TYR A 192 -27.56 6.06 20.59
CA TYR A 192 -27.44 4.86 19.74
C TYR A 192 -26.85 5.14 18.34
N VAL A 193 -26.92 6.37 17.81
CA VAL A 193 -26.34 6.73 16.50
C VAL A 193 -24.83 7.03 16.60
N HIS A 194 -24.29 7.24 17.80
CA HIS A 194 -22.85 7.19 18.05
C HIS A 194 -22.27 5.76 18.09
N LEU A 195 -23.10 4.71 17.90
CA LEU A 195 -22.61 3.33 17.83
C LEU A 195 -21.93 3.01 16.49
N VAL A 196 -20.63 3.30 16.51
CA VAL A 196 -19.55 2.52 15.89
C VAL A 196 -19.50 2.53 14.34
N ARG A 197 -18.66 3.44 13.82
CA ARG A 197 -17.87 3.20 12.60
C ARG A 197 -16.52 2.61 13.01
N ALA A 198 -15.80 1.94 12.10
CA ALA A 198 -14.41 1.57 12.39
C ALA A 198 -13.59 2.83 12.64
N SER A 199 -12.64 2.75 13.57
CA SER A 199 -11.75 3.87 13.86
C SER A 199 -10.34 3.55 13.34
N LEU A 200 -9.73 4.50 12.64
CA LEU A 200 -8.32 4.49 12.28
C LEU A 200 -7.55 5.22 13.40
N TYR A 201 -7.01 4.45 14.32
CA TYR A 201 -6.22 4.95 15.45
C TYR A 201 -4.75 5.12 15.06
N THR A 202 -4.12 6.17 15.55
CA THR A 202 -2.70 6.48 15.33
C THR A 202 -1.81 6.15 16.53
N SER A 203 -2.43 5.78 17.67
CA SER A 203 -1.73 5.47 18.92
C SER A 203 -2.51 4.47 19.79
N PRO A 204 -1.87 3.54 20.52
CA PRO A 204 -2.56 2.48 21.26
C PRO A 204 -3.47 2.95 22.41
N ASP A 205 -3.21 4.13 23.01
CA ASP A 205 -4.02 4.72 24.07
C ASP A 205 -5.42 5.17 23.59
N GLN A 206 -5.58 5.36 22.28
CA GLN A 206 -6.88 5.67 21.66
C GLN A 206 -7.81 4.45 21.59
N LEU A 207 -7.28 3.23 21.79
CA LEU A 207 -8.08 2.00 21.81
C LEU A 207 -9.04 2.01 23.01
N ARG A 208 -10.34 1.85 22.72
CA ARG A 208 -11.39 1.81 23.75
C ARG A 208 -11.18 0.60 24.66
N SER A 209 -10.80 0.83 25.92
CA SER A 209 -10.52 -0.20 26.93
C SER A 209 -11.69 -1.14 27.24
N SER A 210 -12.92 -0.78 26.85
CA SER A 210 -14.12 -1.61 26.94
C SER A 210 -14.40 -2.50 25.71
N LYS A 211 -13.74 -2.25 24.56
CA LYS A 211 -13.89 -3.09 23.35
C LYS A 211 -12.98 -4.31 23.48
N THR A 212 -13.50 -5.48 23.09
CA THR A 212 -12.77 -6.76 23.19
C THR A 212 -12.78 -7.47 21.84
N TYR A 213 -11.58 -7.77 21.33
CA TYR A 213 -11.40 -8.33 20.00
C TYR A 213 -11.44 -9.86 20.04
N ASP A 214 -12.12 -10.44 19.06
CA ASP A 214 -12.12 -11.86 18.77
C ASP A 214 -10.79 -12.27 18.13
N PHE A 215 -10.33 -11.46 17.17
CA PHE A 215 -9.06 -11.65 16.45
C PHE A 215 -8.22 -10.37 16.50
N ILE A 216 -6.90 -10.54 16.63
CA ILE A 216 -5.93 -9.45 16.43
C ILE A 216 -5.01 -9.86 15.28
N ILE A 217 -5.04 -9.10 14.20
CA ILE A 217 -4.22 -9.29 13.00
C ILE A 217 -3.02 -8.35 13.09
N VAL A 218 -1.82 -8.87 12.81
CA VAL A 218 -0.56 -8.14 12.93
C VAL A 218 0.08 -8.00 11.55
N GLY A 219 0.07 -6.78 10.99
CA GLY A 219 0.53 -6.45 9.64
C GLY A 219 -0.64 -6.25 8.67
N GLY A 220 -0.88 -5.02 8.24
CA GLY A 220 -1.90 -4.60 7.27
C GLY A 220 -1.51 -4.85 5.80
N GLY A 221 -0.66 -5.85 5.54
CA GLY A 221 -0.17 -6.21 4.22
C GLY A 221 -1.21 -6.93 3.34
N ALA A 222 -0.72 -7.67 2.34
CA ALA A 222 -1.56 -8.47 1.44
C ALA A 222 -2.47 -9.45 2.22
N GLY A 223 -1.91 -10.24 3.14
CA GLY A 223 -2.69 -11.21 3.92
C GLY A 223 -3.59 -10.57 4.97
N GLY A 224 -3.05 -9.66 5.79
CA GLY A 224 -3.79 -9.06 6.89
C GLY A 224 -4.93 -8.12 6.46
N GLY A 225 -4.78 -7.44 5.32
CA GLY A 225 -5.87 -6.64 4.75
C GLY A 225 -7.05 -7.50 4.29
N VAL A 226 -6.79 -8.61 3.58
CA VAL A 226 -7.82 -9.61 3.23
C VAL A 226 -8.55 -10.09 4.48
N LEU A 227 -7.81 -10.53 5.50
CA LEU A 227 -8.41 -11.02 6.75
C LEU A 227 -9.23 -9.96 7.48
N ALA A 228 -8.74 -8.71 7.57
CA ALA A 228 -9.44 -7.62 8.22
C ALA A 228 -10.79 -7.33 7.55
N ASN A 229 -10.90 -7.50 6.23
CA ASN A 229 -12.18 -7.46 5.53
C ASN A 229 -12.97 -8.76 5.73
N ARG A 230 -12.45 -9.93 5.34
CA ARG A 230 -13.24 -11.18 5.30
C ARG A 230 -13.73 -11.62 6.67
N LEU A 231 -12.96 -11.44 7.74
CA LEU A 231 -13.41 -11.77 9.10
C LEU A 231 -14.48 -10.79 9.62
N THR A 232 -14.47 -9.53 9.17
CA THR A 232 -15.47 -8.52 9.60
C THR A 232 -16.75 -8.50 8.75
N GLU A 233 -16.85 -9.34 7.71
CA GLU A 233 -18.13 -9.72 7.11
C GLU A 233 -19.04 -10.39 8.16
N GLU A 234 -18.45 -11.14 9.10
CA GLU A 234 -19.17 -11.73 10.23
C GLU A 234 -19.40 -10.69 11.33
N VAL A 235 -20.64 -10.19 11.46
CA VAL A 235 -21.00 -9.12 12.42
C VAL A 235 -20.68 -9.46 13.89
N ASN A 236 -20.53 -10.74 14.22
CA ASN A 236 -20.20 -11.24 15.56
C ASN A 236 -18.69 -11.35 15.82
N PHE A 237 -17.82 -11.08 14.84
CA PHE A 237 -16.36 -11.13 14.97
C PHE A 237 -15.80 -9.71 15.08
N ASN A 238 -15.25 -9.37 16.25
CA ASN A 238 -14.55 -8.10 16.48
C ASN A 238 -13.08 -8.26 16.10
N VAL A 239 -12.56 -7.42 15.21
CA VAL A 239 -11.20 -7.54 14.67
C VAL A 239 -10.44 -6.23 14.91
N LEU A 240 -9.23 -6.35 15.47
CA LEU A 240 -8.23 -5.29 15.47
C LEU A 240 -7.16 -5.64 14.44
N LEU A 241 -6.90 -4.73 13.51
CA LEU A 241 -5.71 -4.76 12.66
C LEU A 241 -4.65 -3.83 13.23
N ILE A 242 -3.43 -4.32 13.41
CA ILE A 242 -2.27 -3.53 13.85
C ILE A 242 -1.27 -3.42 12.70
N GLU A 243 -0.81 -2.23 12.38
CA GLU A 243 0.23 -1.94 11.38
C GLU A 243 1.33 -1.08 12.02
N ALA A 244 2.59 -1.40 11.69
CA ALA A 244 3.76 -0.67 12.19
C ALA A 244 4.00 0.63 11.41
N GLY A 245 3.76 0.60 10.11
CA GLY A 245 3.81 1.78 9.23
C GLY A 245 2.62 2.72 9.36
N SER A 246 2.67 3.80 8.59
CA SER A 246 1.63 4.84 8.51
C SER A 246 0.55 4.52 7.47
N SER A 247 -0.42 5.43 7.28
CA SER A 247 -1.50 5.30 6.28
C SER A 247 -1.07 5.81 4.90
N ASP A 248 -1.50 5.14 3.82
CA ASP A 248 -1.10 5.45 2.42
C ASP A 248 -2.07 6.36 1.65
N TYR A 249 -3.28 6.60 2.17
CA TYR A 249 -4.44 7.00 1.36
C TYR A 249 -4.30 8.29 0.53
N SER A 250 -3.36 9.17 0.84
CA SER A 250 -3.15 10.45 0.12
C SER A 250 -1.74 10.63 -0.47
N ASN A 251 -0.89 9.59 -0.50
CA ASN A 251 0.50 9.75 -0.95
C ASN A 251 0.68 9.54 -2.47
N LEU A 252 1.06 10.61 -3.19
CA LEU A 252 1.24 10.56 -4.65
C LEU A 252 2.35 9.62 -5.13
N ASN A 253 3.42 9.39 -4.37
CA ASN A 253 4.46 8.43 -4.76
C ASN A 253 3.99 6.97 -4.66
N ILE A 254 3.00 6.70 -3.80
CA ILE A 254 2.28 5.41 -3.74
C ILE A 254 1.20 5.35 -4.84
N GLU A 255 0.53 6.45 -5.19
CA GLU A 255 -0.48 6.43 -6.26
C GLU A 255 0.10 6.32 -7.66
N ILE A 256 1.21 7.01 -7.96
CA ILE A 256 1.80 7.12 -9.30
C ILE A 256 2.71 5.90 -9.58
N PRO A 257 2.35 5.02 -10.54
CA PRO A 257 3.14 3.84 -10.88
C PRO A 257 4.64 4.05 -11.11
N GLN A 258 5.03 5.07 -11.89
CA GLN A 258 6.45 5.34 -12.18
C GLN A 258 7.24 5.88 -10.97
N ASN A 259 6.58 6.39 -9.93
CA ASN A 259 7.25 6.93 -8.74
C ASN A 259 7.69 5.81 -7.77
N VAL A 260 7.43 4.54 -8.06
CA VAL A 260 7.71 3.41 -7.16
C VAL A 260 9.18 3.29 -6.75
N ALA A 261 10.13 3.70 -7.59
CA ALA A 261 11.56 3.75 -7.26
C ALA A 261 11.90 4.76 -6.15
N LEU A 262 11.03 5.74 -5.88
CA LEU A 262 11.17 6.74 -4.81
C LEU A 262 10.68 6.22 -3.44
N LEU A 263 10.15 5.00 -3.38
CA LEU A 263 9.59 4.42 -2.15
C LEU A 263 10.61 3.58 -1.37
N ALA A 264 11.63 3.02 -2.05
CA ALA A 264 12.78 2.39 -1.40
C ALA A 264 13.64 3.44 -0.66
N ASN A 265 14.23 3.08 0.48
CA ASN A 265 14.96 4.02 1.35
C ASN A 265 14.13 5.23 1.87
N SER A 266 12.80 5.13 1.82
CA SER A 266 11.88 6.19 2.27
C SER A 266 11.25 5.85 3.63
N GLN A 267 10.37 6.72 4.13
CA GLN A 267 9.52 6.45 5.30
C GLN A 267 8.51 5.31 5.09
N PHE A 268 8.36 4.79 3.86
CA PHE A 268 7.47 3.69 3.52
C PHE A 268 8.22 2.36 3.30
N ASP A 269 9.51 2.31 3.62
CA ASP A 269 10.36 1.12 3.55
C ASP A 269 10.92 0.77 4.95
N TRP A 270 10.94 -0.51 5.30
CA TRP A 270 11.62 -1.02 6.49
C TRP A 270 13.15 -0.85 6.43
N ASN A 271 13.72 -0.60 5.25
CA ASN A 271 15.14 -0.34 5.02
C ASN A 271 16.05 -1.49 5.49
N PHE A 272 15.55 -2.73 5.34
CA PHE A 272 16.32 -3.94 5.62
C PHE A 272 17.47 -4.12 4.61
N THR A 273 18.52 -4.82 5.04
CA THR A 273 19.63 -5.29 4.20
C THR A 273 19.91 -6.77 4.48
N THR A 274 20.47 -7.48 3.50
CA THR A 274 21.01 -8.83 3.74
C THR A 274 22.38 -8.77 4.41
N VAL A 275 22.80 -9.87 5.02
CA VAL A 275 24.25 -10.12 5.23
C VAL A 275 24.97 -10.21 3.89
N GLU A 276 26.29 -10.06 3.89
CA GLU A 276 27.17 -10.31 2.74
C GLU A 276 26.83 -11.66 2.08
N GLN A 277 26.50 -11.64 0.79
CA GLN A 277 26.09 -12.84 0.04
C GLN A 277 27.30 -13.41 -0.72
N PRO A 278 27.80 -14.62 -0.40
CA PRO A 278 28.95 -15.19 -1.11
C PRO A 278 28.70 -15.38 -2.60
N GLY A 279 27.47 -15.74 -2.99
CA GLY A 279 27.08 -15.84 -4.39
C GLY A 279 26.91 -14.51 -5.11
N ALA A 280 26.97 -13.37 -4.40
CA ALA A 280 26.96 -12.00 -4.93
C ALA A 280 28.33 -11.30 -4.80
N ASN A 281 29.42 -12.09 -4.78
CA ASN A 281 30.79 -11.62 -4.56
C ASN A 281 30.97 -10.83 -3.23
N GLY A 282 30.23 -11.21 -2.18
CA GLY A 282 30.32 -10.61 -0.85
C GLY A 282 29.49 -9.35 -0.65
N ARG A 283 28.68 -8.91 -1.63
CA ARG A 283 27.80 -7.75 -1.45
C ARG A 283 26.68 -8.04 -0.46
N ALA A 284 26.40 -7.09 0.43
CA ALA A 284 25.11 -6.97 1.10
C ALA A 284 24.10 -6.31 0.14
N ILE A 285 22.86 -6.79 0.11
CA ILE A 285 21.83 -6.37 -0.85
C ILE A 285 20.72 -5.60 -0.10
N PRO A 286 20.20 -4.47 -0.63
CA PRO A 286 19.00 -3.82 -0.11
C PRO A 286 17.79 -4.75 -0.16
N TYR A 287 16.89 -4.67 0.82
CA TYR A 287 15.84 -5.68 1.00
C TYR A 287 14.47 -5.05 1.30
N THR A 288 14.12 -4.04 0.48
CA THR A 288 12.94 -3.17 0.60
C THR A 288 11.65 -3.92 0.93
N ARG A 289 11.00 -3.59 2.05
CA ARG A 289 9.67 -4.11 2.44
C ARG A 289 8.77 -2.93 2.81
N GLY A 290 7.50 -2.97 2.41
CA GLY A 290 6.58 -1.87 2.72
C GLY A 290 6.35 -1.68 4.22
N PHE A 291 6.70 -0.49 4.73
CA PHE A 291 6.42 0.01 6.10
C PHE A 291 5.26 1.00 6.05
N VAL A 292 4.09 0.52 5.64
CA VAL A 292 2.89 1.34 5.40
C VAL A 292 1.65 0.44 5.37
N LEU A 293 0.46 0.99 5.58
CA LEU A 293 -0.80 0.27 5.38
C LEU A 293 -0.90 -0.24 3.94
N GLY A 294 -1.32 -1.50 3.77
CA GLY A 294 -1.20 -2.27 2.53
C GLY A 294 0.15 -2.99 2.39
N GLY A 295 1.14 -2.69 3.23
CA GLY A 295 2.46 -3.29 3.27
C GLY A 295 3.18 -3.21 1.92
N SER A 296 3.88 -4.29 1.54
CA SER A 296 4.57 -4.36 0.25
C SER A 296 3.67 -4.17 -0.98
N THR A 297 2.34 -4.32 -0.88
CA THR A 297 1.44 -4.04 -2.04
C THR A 297 1.31 -2.54 -2.33
N SER A 298 1.61 -1.68 -1.36
CA SER A 298 1.63 -0.23 -1.55
C SER A 298 2.90 0.24 -2.26
N VAL A 299 4.03 -0.48 -2.12
CA VAL A 299 5.35 -0.10 -2.66
C VAL A 299 5.89 -1.00 -3.79
N ASN A 300 5.06 -1.89 -4.37
CA ASN A 300 5.49 -2.82 -5.41
C ASN A 300 5.25 -2.33 -6.85
N PHE A 301 5.90 -3.04 -7.80
CA PHE A 301 5.79 -2.84 -9.25
C PHE A 301 4.45 -3.34 -9.85
N MET A 302 3.38 -3.47 -9.05
CA MET A 302 1.99 -3.78 -9.47
C MET A 302 1.70 -5.13 -10.12
N ALA A 303 2.74 -5.90 -10.47
CA ALA A 303 2.67 -7.18 -11.16
C ALA A 303 1.62 -8.14 -10.58
N TYR A 304 0.69 -8.59 -11.44
CA TYR A 304 -0.31 -9.59 -11.08
C TYR A 304 -0.08 -10.91 -11.84
N SER A 305 0.53 -11.88 -11.16
CA SER A 305 0.68 -13.25 -11.63
C SER A 305 0.38 -14.26 -10.51
N ARG A 306 -0.55 -15.20 -10.78
CA ARG A 306 -1.13 -16.13 -9.80
C ARG A 306 -0.17 -17.25 -9.38
N GLY A 307 0.68 -17.72 -10.27
CA GLY A 307 1.44 -18.97 -10.12
C GLY A 307 0.98 -20.04 -11.11
N SER A 308 1.81 -21.06 -11.32
CA SER A 308 1.46 -22.19 -12.20
C SER A 308 0.59 -23.22 -11.48
N ARG A 309 -0.13 -24.06 -12.23
CA ARG A 309 -0.87 -25.21 -11.68
C ARG A 309 0.03 -26.11 -10.85
N ASP A 310 1.21 -26.41 -11.38
CA ASP A 310 2.17 -27.27 -10.70
C ASP A 310 2.64 -26.69 -9.36
N ASP A 311 2.66 -25.35 -9.17
CA ASP A 311 3.05 -24.71 -7.91
C ASP A 311 2.05 -25.00 -6.78
N PHE A 312 0.76 -24.78 -7.03
CA PHE A 312 -0.29 -25.06 -6.05
C PHE A 312 -0.48 -26.56 -5.84
N ASP A 313 -0.41 -27.36 -6.91
CA ASP A 313 -0.42 -28.82 -6.78
C ASP A 313 0.84 -29.33 -6.03
N ARG A 314 1.98 -28.62 -6.09
CA ARG A 314 3.15 -28.86 -5.23
C ARG A 314 2.88 -28.46 -3.79
N TRP A 315 2.19 -27.34 -3.52
CA TRP A 315 1.79 -26.96 -2.17
C TRP A 315 0.93 -28.06 -1.53
N ALA A 316 -0.10 -28.55 -2.23
CA ALA A 316 -0.97 -29.65 -1.78
C ALA A 316 -0.19 -30.94 -1.44
N ARG A 317 0.80 -31.32 -2.26
CA ARG A 317 1.66 -32.49 -2.01
C ARG A 317 2.58 -32.34 -0.79
N VAL A 318 2.90 -31.10 -0.39
CA VAL A 318 3.80 -30.78 0.74
C VAL A 318 3.01 -30.59 2.05
N THR A 319 1.77 -30.13 1.97
CA THR A 319 0.83 -30.02 3.11
C THR A 319 0.08 -31.31 3.42
N ASP A 320 -0.03 -32.24 2.46
CA ASP A 320 -0.93 -33.41 2.51
C ASP A 320 -2.43 -33.01 2.54
N ASP A 321 -2.73 -31.85 1.95
CA ASP A 321 -4.05 -31.24 1.90
C ASP A 321 -4.38 -30.84 0.44
N THR A 322 -5.33 -31.55 -0.17
CA THR A 322 -5.76 -31.36 -1.56
C THR A 322 -6.38 -30.00 -1.82
N ASP A 323 -6.83 -29.29 -0.79
CA ASP A 323 -7.52 -28.01 -0.93
C ASP A 323 -6.53 -26.85 -1.14
N TRP A 324 -5.22 -27.13 -1.15
CA TRP A 324 -4.17 -26.24 -1.68
C TRP A 324 -3.88 -26.45 -3.17
N SER A 325 -4.54 -27.39 -3.86
CA SER A 325 -4.36 -27.62 -5.30
C SER A 325 -4.88 -26.45 -6.14
N PHE A 326 -4.45 -26.34 -7.39
CA PHE A 326 -4.88 -25.26 -8.28
C PHE A 326 -6.40 -25.22 -8.44
N ASP A 327 -7.06 -26.37 -8.64
CA ASP A 327 -8.50 -26.45 -8.86
C ASP A 327 -9.31 -26.11 -7.59
N ALA A 328 -8.80 -26.43 -6.40
CA ALA A 328 -9.43 -26.03 -5.14
C ALA A 328 -9.25 -24.53 -4.83
N LEU A 329 -8.17 -23.93 -5.34
CA LEU A 329 -7.88 -22.51 -5.15
C LEU A 329 -8.48 -21.60 -6.25
N GLU A 330 -8.81 -22.11 -7.44
CA GLU A 330 -9.38 -21.33 -8.55
C GLU A 330 -10.63 -20.49 -8.16
N PRO A 331 -11.59 -21.00 -7.35
CA PRO A 331 -12.70 -20.17 -6.87
C PRO A 331 -12.25 -18.97 -6.04
N TYR A 332 -11.19 -19.10 -5.25
CA TYR A 332 -10.59 -17.99 -4.50
C TYR A 332 -9.82 -17.03 -5.42
N MET A 333 -9.16 -17.54 -6.46
CA MET A 333 -8.55 -16.71 -7.51
C MET A 333 -9.60 -15.82 -8.19
N ARG A 334 -10.78 -16.36 -8.52
CA ARG A 334 -11.89 -15.57 -9.10
C ARG A 334 -12.59 -14.64 -8.09
N LYS A 335 -12.67 -15.02 -6.81
CA LYS A 335 -13.22 -14.21 -5.69
C LYS A 335 -12.37 -12.96 -5.39
N LEU A 336 -11.06 -13.07 -5.58
CA LEU A 336 -10.05 -12.03 -5.36
C LEU A 336 -10.15 -10.87 -6.35
N GLU A 337 -10.38 -11.16 -7.63
CA GLU A 337 -10.05 -10.24 -8.72
C GLU A 337 -11.22 -9.75 -9.57
N ARG A 338 -10.99 -8.65 -10.28
CA ARG A 338 -11.85 -8.10 -11.31
C ARG A 338 -11.01 -7.52 -12.43
N VAL A 339 -11.05 -8.12 -13.62
CA VAL A 339 -10.51 -7.48 -14.82
C VAL A 339 -11.31 -6.21 -15.15
N VAL A 340 -10.61 -5.11 -15.40
CA VAL A 340 -11.16 -3.82 -15.83
C VAL A 340 -10.45 -3.34 -17.11
N PRO A 341 -11.09 -2.48 -17.93
CA PRO A 341 -10.44 -1.92 -19.11
C PRO A 341 -9.18 -1.11 -18.77
N PRO A 342 -8.16 -1.07 -19.66
CA PRO A 342 -7.07 -0.12 -19.57
C PRO A 342 -7.58 1.34 -19.67
N ILE A 343 -6.85 2.28 -19.08
CA ILE A 343 -7.33 3.67 -18.87
C ILE A 343 -7.51 4.48 -20.17
N ASP A 344 -6.80 4.11 -21.24
CA ASP A 344 -6.96 4.67 -22.59
C ASP A 344 -8.16 4.08 -23.36
N GLY A 345 -8.80 3.03 -22.84
CA GLY A 345 -9.91 2.33 -23.47
C GLY A 345 -9.55 1.51 -24.70
N ARG A 346 -8.25 1.19 -24.92
CA ARG A 346 -7.81 0.41 -26.07
C ARG A 346 -8.42 -1.01 -26.10
N ASN A 347 -8.51 -1.59 -27.29
CA ASN A 347 -8.92 -2.99 -27.43
C ASN A 347 -7.80 -3.92 -26.90
N THR A 348 -8.18 -4.92 -26.10
CA THR A 348 -7.30 -5.94 -25.49
C THR A 348 -7.57 -7.35 -26.03
N THR A 349 -8.38 -7.47 -27.08
CA THR A 349 -8.68 -8.75 -27.76
C THR A 349 -7.39 -9.37 -28.29
N GLY A 350 -7.04 -10.58 -27.84
CA GLY A 350 -5.79 -11.25 -28.21
C GLY A 350 -4.60 -10.96 -27.30
N GLU A 351 -4.81 -10.26 -26.18
CA GLU A 351 -3.76 -9.94 -25.19
C GLU A 351 -4.03 -10.49 -23.78
N ILE A 352 -5.26 -10.91 -23.51
CA ILE A 352 -5.74 -11.49 -22.24
C ILE A 352 -6.85 -12.48 -22.57
N GLU A 353 -7.09 -13.49 -21.73
CA GLU A 353 -8.20 -14.44 -21.90
C GLU A 353 -9.26 -14.24 -20.80
N PRO A 354 -10.32 -13.43 -21.04
CA PRO A 354 -11.28 -13.06 -19.99
C PRO A 354 -11.95 -14.26 -19.29
N SER A 355 -12.05 -15.43 -19.93
CA SER A 355 -12.68 -16.60 -19.32
C SER A 355 -11.87 -17.25 -18.19
N VAL A 356 -10.56 -16.99 -18.06
CA VAL A 356 -9.76 -17.47 -16.90
C VAL A 356 -9.86 -16.54 -15.68
N HIS A 357 -10.60 -15.44 -15.77
CA HIS A 357 -10.58 -14.35 -14.80
C HIS A 357 -11.80 -14.22 -13.88
N GLY A 358 -11.62 -13.49 -12.78
CA GLY A 358 -12.68 -12.92 -11.96
C GLY A 358 -13.20 -11.59 -12.50
N HIS A 359 -14.45 -11.25 -12.16
CA HIS A 359 -15.15 -10.05 -12.65
C HIS A 359 -15.78 -9.20 -11.54
N SER A 360 -15.67 -9.63 -10.28
CA SER A 360 -16.39 -9.05 -9.14
C SER A 360 -15.56 -8.87 -7.88
N GLY A 361 -14.31 -9.34 -7.86
CA GLY A 361 -13.42 -9.21 -6.71
C GLY A 361 -12.94 -7.78 -6.45
N PRO A 362 -12.41 -7.52 -5.24
CA PRO A 362 -11.93 -6.19 -4.84
C PRO A 362 -10.67 -5.72 -5.58
N VAL A 363 -9.79 -6.64 -6.01
CA VAL A 363 -8.55 -6.28 -6.71
C VAL A 363 -8.82 -6.05 -8.19
N ASN A 364 -8.80 -4.79 -8.63
CA ASN A 364 -8.90 -4.45 -10.05
C ASN A 364 -7.60 -4.83 -10.77
N ILE A 365 -7.71 -5.50 -11.91
CA ILE A 365 -6.59 -5.85 -12.79
C ILE A 365 -6.82 -5.22 -14.16
N SER A 366 -5.81 -4.57 -14.74
CA SER A 366 -5.84 -4.18 -16.16
C SER A 366 -4.56 -4.60 -16.88
N LEU A 367 -4.59 -4.59 -18.21
CA LEU A 367 -3.36 -4.52 -19.01
C LEU A 367 -2.77 -3.11 -18.94
N SER A 368 -1.59 -2.92 -19.56
CA SER A 368 -0.96 -1.62 -19.73
C SER A 368 -1.91 -0.57 -20.30
N GLY A 369 -1.96 0.60 -19.63
CA GLY A 369 -2.90 1.70 -19.89
C GLY A 369 -2.50 2.66 -21.01
N TYR A 370 -1.40 2.36 -21.72
CA TYR A 370 -0.89 3.07 -22.89
C TYR A 370 0.00 2.09 -23.67
N ARG A 371 0.07 2.22 -25.00
CA ARG A 371 0.90 1.37 -25.88
C ARG A 371 2.28 2.02 -26.07
N LEU A 372 3.35 1.36 -25.65
CA LEU A 372 4.72 1.85 -25.85
C LEU A 372 5.24 1.51 -27.25
N PRO A 373 6.19 2.27 -27.82
CA PRO A 373 6.74 2.00 -29.16
C PRO A 373 7.42 0.64 -29.27
N THR A 374 7.95 0.12 -28.16
CA THR A 374 8.62 -1.19 -28.08
C THR A 374 7.66 -2.37 -27.97
N ASP A 375 6.40 -2.13 -27.63
CA ASP A 375 5.45 -3.20 -27.30
C ASP A 375 5.27 -4.19 -28.47
N ASP A 376 5.21 -3.68 -29.71
CA ASP A 376 5.03 -4.51 -30.90
C ASP A 376 6.30 -5.33 -31.21
N TYR A 377 7.50 -4.77 -30.99
CA TYR A 377 8.78 -5.47 -31.19
C TYR A 377 8.90 -6.71 -30.30
N VAL A 378 8.40 -6.66 -29.06
CA VAL A 378 8.42 -7.80 -28.14
C VAL A 378 7.49 -8.92 -28.64
N ILE A 379 6.26 -8.60 -29.03
CA ILE A 379 5.31 -9.61 -29.53
C ILE A 379 5.80 -10.21 -30.86
N ASP A 380 6.34 -9.39 -31.78
CA ASP A 380 6.90 -9.89 -33.04
C ASP A 380 8.17 -10.71 -32.84
N ALA A 381 9.04 -10.37 -31.88
CA ALA A 381 10.20 -11.19 -31.52
C ALA A 381 9.77 -12.56 -30.95
N SER A 382 8.71 -12.59 -30.14
CA SER A 382 8.10 -13.84 -29.67
C SER A 382 7.52 -14.66 -30.82
N ALA A 383 6.85 -14.05 -31.79
CA ALA A 383 6.35 -14.74 -32.98
C ALA A 383 7.50 -15.33 -33.83
N GLN A 384 8.54 -14.53 -34.09
CA GLN A 384 9.72 -14.90 -34.89
C GLN A 384 10.57 -16.00 -34.24
N LEU A 385 10.65 -16.05 -32.90
CA LEU A 385 11.42 -17.03 -32.13
C LEU A 385 10.55 -17.99 -31.31
N SER A 386 9.32 -18.24 -31.77
CA SER A 386 8.26 -18.98 -31.06
C SER A 386 8.57 -20.43 -30.68
N SER A 387 9.67 -21.00 -31.17
CA SER A 387 10.19 -22.31 -30.75
C SER A 387 10.91 -22.31 -29.39
N GLU A 388 11.40 -21.15 -28.94
CA GLU A 388 12.00 -20.93 -27.62
C GLU A 388 11.17 -19.94 -26.78
N PHE A 389 10.57 -18.94 -27.43
CA PHE A 389 9.83 -17.84 -26.79
C PHE A 389 8.37 -17.78 -27.28
N PRO A 390 7.56 -18.84 -27.15
CA PRO A 390 6.19 -18.86 -27.65
C PRO A 390 5.34 -17.76 -26.99
N PHE A 391 4.40 -17.19 -27.73
CA PHE A 391 3.40 -16.29 -27.16
C PHE A 391 2.43 -17.08 -26.27
N ASN A 392 2.11 -16.53 -25.10
CA ASN A 392 1.07 -17.02 -24.21
C ASN A 392 0.01 -15.92 -24.04
N ILE A 393 -1.23 -16.25 -24.38
CA ILE A 393 -2.38 -15.35 -24.25
C ILE A 393 -2.66 -14.98 -22.79
N ASP A 394 -2.42 -15.92 -21.86
CA ASP A 394 -2.71 -15.70 -20.45
C ASP A 394 -1.95 -16.67 -19.53
N TYR A 395 -0.90 -16.19 -18.89
CA TYR A 395 -0.13 -16.96 -17.90
C TYR A 395 -0.93 -17.23 -16.61
N ASN A 396 -2.01 -16.49 -16.34
CA ASN A 396 -2.88 -16.72 -15.19
C ASN A 396 -3.88 -17.87 -15.41
N SER A 397 -3.91 -18.47 -16.61
CA SER A 397 -4.62 -19.72 -16.93
C SER A 397 -4.16 -20.97 -16.14
N GLY A 398 -3.06 -20.87 -15.40
CA GLY A 398 -2.42 -21.99 -14.70
C GLY A 398 -1.27 -22.63 -15.49
N ASN A 399 -1.01 -22.20 -16.72
CA ASN A 399 0.25 -22.46 -17.41
C ASN A 399 0.95 -21.14 -17.71
N THR A 400 2.07 -20.85 -17.01
CA THR A 400 2.71 -19.54 -17.17
C THR A 400 3.54 -19.42 -18.44
N ILE A 401 3.99 -20.54 -19.01
CA ILE A 401 5.06 -20.57 -20.02
C ILE A 401 4.72 -19.78 -21.30
N GLY A 402 5.54 -18.76 -21.59
CA GLY A 402 5.53 -17.97 -22.81
C GLY A 402 5.69 -16.46 -22.57
N VAL A 403 5.85 -15.71 -23.65
CA VAL A 403 5.84 -14.23 -23.66
C VAL A 403 4.40 -13.75 -23.68
N SER A 404 4.05 -12.85 -22.76
CA SER A 404 2.67 -12.48 -22.44
C SER A 404 2.55 -10.99 -22.12
N TRP A 405 1.33 -10.46 -22.19
CA TRP A 405 1.00 -9.11 -21.75
C TRP A 405 0.86 -9.01 -20.23
N VAL A 406 1.55 -8.03 -19.62
CA VAL A 406 1.51 -7.80 -18.17
C VAL A 406 0.12 -7.35 -17.75
N GLN A 407 -0.48 -8.13 -16.85
CA GLN A 407 -1.63 -7.74 -16.06
C GLN A 407 -1.13 -7.10 -14.74
N SER A 408 -1.64 -5.92 -14.40
CA SER A 408 -1.16 -5.08 -13.30
C SER A 408 -2.29 -4.57 -12.40
N THR A 409 -1.93 -4.24 -11.15
CA THR A 409 -2.81 -3.51 -10.22
C THR A 409 -2.06 -2.53 -9.32
N ARG A 410 -2.49 -1.26 -9.31
CA ARG A 410 -2.12 -0.27 -8.26
C ARG A 410 -3.07 -0.31 -7.06
N VAL A 411 -4.10 -1.15 -7.09
CA VAL A 411 -5.05 -1.27 -5.97
C VAL A 411 -4.44 -2.18 -4.90
N ASN A 412 -3.64 -1.55 -4.03
CA ASN A 412 -3.00 -2.15 -2.88
C ASN A 412 -4.04 -2.73 -1.87
N SER A 413 -3.57 -3.53 -0.92
CA SER A 413 -4.42 -4.21 0.07
C SER A 413 -5.23 -3.23 0.95
N ALA A 414 -4.68 -2.04 1.23
CA ALA A 414 -5.41 -1.00 1.98
C ALA A 414 -6.63 -0.52 1.20
N ARG A 415 -6.47 -0.21 -0.09
CA ARG A 415 -7.53 0.29 -0.98
C ARG A 415 -8.51 -0.80 -1.40
N ALA A 416 -8.04 -2.02 -1.65
CA ALA A 416 -8.86 -3.16 -2.05
C ALA A 416 -9.73 -3.71 -0.90
N TYR A 417 -9.13 -3.88 0.29
CA TYR A 417 -9.76 -4.61 1.39
C TYR A 417 -10.02 -3.78 2.65
N ILE A 418 -9.07 -2.96 3.10
CA ILE A 418 -9.19 -2.27 4.40
C ILE A 418 -10.16 -1.09 4.31
N ALA A 419 -10.00 -0.18 3.35
CA ALA A 419 -10.82 1.02 3.22
C ALA A 419 -12.33 0.74 3.09
N PRO A 420 -12.80 -0.24 2.28
CA PRO A 420 -14.22 -0.61 2.26
C PRO A 420 -14.73 -1.13 3.60
N ALA A 421 -13.88 -1.84 4.37
CA ALA A 421 -14.22 -2.39 5.68
C ALA A 421 -14.20 -1.34 6.81
N LEU A 422 -13.59 -0.16 6.63
CA LEU A 422 -13.65 0.94 7.61
C LEU A 422 -15.09 1.48 7.84
N SER A 423 -16.04 1.13 6.98
CA SER A 423 -17.46 1.39 7.19
C SER A 423 -18.09 0.53 8.29
N ARG A 424 -17.45 -0.58 8.72
CA ARG A 424 -18.05 -1.62 9.57
C ARG A 424 -17.75 -1.39 11.06
N PRO A 425 -18.70 -1.66 11.98
CA PRO A 425 -18.53 -1.40 13.42
C PRO A 425 -17.51 -2.32 14.10
N ASN A 426 -17.35 -3.52 13.56
CA ASN A 426 -16.59 -4.62 14.14
C ASN A 426 -15.12 -4.66 13.70
N LEU A 427 -14.67 -3.75 12.82
CA LEU A 427 -13.25 -3.48 12.57
C LEU A 427 -12.76 -2.32 13.44
N ASP A 428 -11.49 -2.36 13.84
CA ASP A 428 -10.67 -1.18 14.13
C ASP A 428 -9.27 -1.38 13.52
N VAL A 429 -8.60 -0.29 13.17
CA VAL A 429 -7.25 -0.30 12.60
C VAL A 429 -6.35 0.62 13.41
N LEU A 430 -5.19 0.13 13.84
CA LEU A 430 -4.18 0.86 14.60
C LEU A 430 -2.88 0.90 13.79
N VAL A 431 -2.49 2.09 13.30
CA VAL A 431 -1.23 2.32 12.56
C VAL A 431 -0.11 2.79 13.49
N ASN A 432 1.09 3.04 12.93
CA ASN A 432 2.26 3.57 13.62
C ASN A 432 2.74 2.71 14.81
N THR A 433 2.40 1.42 14.85
CA THR A 433 2.48 0.60 16.07
C THR A 433 3.16 -0.74 15.80
N HIS A 434 4.39 -0.90 16.31
CA HIS A 434 5.15 -2.14 16.17
C HIS A 434 4.60 -3.21 17.13
N ALA A 435 4.27 -4.38 16.57
CA ALA A 435 4.16 -5.61 17.35
C ALA A 435 5.56 -6.12 17.73
N LEU A 436 5.75 -6.40 19.02
CA LEU A 436 7.06 -6.75 19.59
C LEU A 436 7.24 -8.27 19.71
N LYS A 437 6.25 -8.94 20.32
CA LYS A 437 6.17 -10.40 20.48
C LYS A 437 4.76 -10.84 20.86
N VAL A 438 4.38 -12.07 20.51
CA VAL A 438 3.18 -12.73 21.05
C VAL A 438 3.46 -13.29 22.45
N LEU A 439 2.40 -13.42 23.24
CA LEU A 439 2.46 -13.87 24.63
C LEU A 439 1.67 -15.14 24.84
N ARG A 440 2.28 -16.10 25.54
CA ARG A 440 1.58 -17.25 26.09
C ARG A 440 0.61 -16.79 27.17
N THR A 441 -0.68 -17.03 26.95
CA THR A 441 -1.79 -16.68 27.86
C THR A 441 -2.30 -17.87 28.67
N GLY A 442 -1.83 -19.10 28.39
CA GLY A 442 -2.27 -20.29 29.12
C GLY A 442 -1.79 -21.61 28.51
N THR A 443 -2.55 -22.67 28.78
CA THR A 443 -2.36 -24.02 28.23
C THR A 443 -3.74 -24.66 27.98
N GLU A 444 -3.94 -25.28 26.82
CA GLU A 444 -5.22 -25.86 26.40
C GLU A 444 -4.95 -27.23 25.78
N LEU A 445 -5.55 -28.29 26.35
CA LEU A 445 -5.29 -29.71 26.00
C LEU A 445 -3.80 -30.11 25.98
N GLY A 446 -2.96 -29.44 26.78
CA GLY A 446 -1.51 -29.66 26.86
C GLY A 446 -0.66 -28.76 25.95
N ASN A 447 -1.26 -28.07 24.98
CA ASN A 447 -0.57 -27.14 24.08
C ASN A 447 -0.53 -25.72 24.67
N SER A 448 0.50 -24.94 24.34
CA SER A 448 0.63 -23.55 24.81
C SER A 448 -0.36 -22.63 24.09
N VAL A 449 -1.20 -21.90 24.84
CA VAL A 449 -2.13 -20.92 24.25
C VAL A 449 -1.42 -19.59 24.06
N PHE A 450 -1.42 -19.05 22.84
CA PHE A 450 -0.79 -17.78 22.48
C PHE A 450 -1.85 -16.79 21.97
N ARG A 451 -2.67 -16.25 22.88
CA ARG A 451 -3.72 -15.26 22.55
C ARG A 451 -3.35 -13.81 22.89
N GLY A 452 -2.15 -13.56 23.44
CA GLY A 452 -1.69 -12.22 23.82
C GLY A 452 -0.67 -11.62 22.85
N ILE A 453 -0.54 -10.29 22.84
CA ILE A 453 0.41 -9.54 22.00
C ILE A 453 0.96 -8.32 22.75
N GLN A 454 2.27 -8.06 22.64
CA GLN A 454 2.89 -6.80 23.11
C GLN A 454 3.16 -5.87 21.93
N LEU A 455 2.97 -4.56 22.15
CA LEU A 455 3.09 -3.53 21.12
C LEU A 455 3.57 -2.19 21.68
N ALA A 456 4.31 -1.43 20.88
CA ALA A 456 4.79 -0.07 21.18
C ALA A 456 5.06 0.71 19.89
N GLN A 457 5.07 2.05 19.94
CA GLN A 457 5.35 2.89 18.76
C GLN A 457 6.85 3.10 18.53
N SER A 458 7.66 3.12 19.60
CA SER A 458 9.13 3.19 19.55
C SER A 458 9.78 2.39 20.67
N ASN A 459 11.12 2.32 20.66
CA ASN A 459 11.92 1.73 21.74
C ASN A 459 11.88 2.50 23.08
N THR A 460 11.32 3.71 23.11
CA THR A 460 11.14 4.54 24.32
C THR A 460 9.66 4.74 24.69
N SER A 461 8.72 4.37 23.82
CA SER A 461 7.27 4.43 24.09
C SER A 461 6.84 3.43 25.17
N THR A 462 5.69 3.72 25.79
CA THR A 462 4.95 2.75 26.62
C THR A 462 4.72 1.44 25.86
N ILE A 463 5.04 0.31 26.49
CA ILE A 463 4.68 -1.03 26.00
C ILE A 463 3.26 -1.34 26.47
N TYR A 464 2.37 -1.53 25.50
CA TYR A 464 1.00 -1.98 25.73
C TYR A 464 0.92 -3.51 25.59
N SER A 465 -0.14 -4.12 26.11
CA SER A 465 -0.39 -5.56 25.94
C SER A 465 -1.89 -5.80 25.77
N LEU A 466 -2.25 -6.54 24.72
CA LEU A 466 -3.63 -6.88 24.37
C LEU A 466 -3.81 -8.40 24.36
N THR A 467 -5.06 -8.86 24.32
CA THR A 467 -5.40 -10.29 24.24
C THR A 467 -6.64 -10.48 23.39
N ALA A 468 -6.56 -11.38 22.41
CA ALA A 468 -7.68 -11.82 21.57
C ALA A 468 -8.49 -12.91 22.28
N LYS A 469 -9.79 -13.02 22.00
CA LYS A 469 -10.61 -14.15 22.50
C LYS A 469 -10.30 -15.46 21.77
N LYS A 470 -10.02 -15.39 20.46
CA LYS A 470 -9.89 -16.54 19.56
C LYS A 470 -8.43 -16.74 19.12
N GLU A 471 -7.92 -15.88 18.25
CA GLU A 471 -6.55 -15.98 17.71
C GLU A 471 -5.80 -14.64 17.64
N ILE A 472 -4.47 -14.70 17.80
CA ILE A 472 -3.55 -13.77 17.15
C ILE A 472 -3.21 -14.32 15.76
N ILE A 473 -3.27 -13.47 14.74
CA ILE A 473 -2.91 -13.85 13.37
C ILE A 473 -1.74 -12.97 12.91
N LEU A 474 -0.59 -13.58 12.65
CA LEU A 474 0.56 -12.88 12.11
C LEU A 474 0.44 -12.79 10.58
N SER A 475 0.46 -11.57 10.07
CA SER A 475 0.50 -11.22 8.64
C SER A 475 1.64 -10.21 8.36
N SER A 476 2.68 -10.24 9.20
CA SER A 476 3.80 -9.29 9.23
C SER A 476 4.83 -9.51 8.10
N GLY A 477 4.59 -10.49 7.23
CA GLY A 477 5.43 -10.79 6.08
C GLY A 477 6.66 -11.61 6.43
N ALA A 478 7.29 -12.14 5.37
CA ALA A 478 8.40 -13.09 5.44
C ALA A 478 9.62 -12.66 6.28
N VAL A 479 9.80 -11.36 6.56
CA VAL A 479 10.88 -10.86 7.43
C VAL A 479 10.46 -10.74 8.88
N LYS A 480 9.35 -10.04 9.20
CA LYS A 480 8.98 -9.78 10.61
C LYS A 480 8.17 -10.90 11.26
N THR A 481 7.49 -11.76 10.51
CA THR A 481 6.78 -12.92 11.09
C THR A 481 7.72 -13.91 11.82
N PRO A 482 8.78 -14.47 11.21
CA PRO A 482 9.71 -15.34 11.94
C PRO A 482 10.45 -14.61 13.07
N HIS A 483 10.77 -13.31 12.88
CA HIS A 483 11.36 -12.46 13.90
C HIS A 483 10.46 -12.38 15.16
N ILE A 484 9.17 -12.08 14.98
CA ILE A 484 8.18 -12.02 16.07
C ILE A 484 8.06 -13.39 16.77
N LEU A 485 8.02 -14.50 16.03
CA LEU A 485 7.98 -15.85 16.61
C LEU A 485 9.20 -16.12 17.51
N MET A 486 10.42 -15.86 17.01
CA MET A 486 11.65 -16.07 17.80
C MET A 486 11.70 -15.20 19.06
N LEU A 487 11.33 -13.91 18.98
CA LEU A 487 11.22 -13.04 20.17
C LEU A 487 10.12 -13.46 21.16
N SER A 488 9.20 -14.32 20.72
CA SER A 488 8.13 -14.91 21.55
C SER A 488 8.53 -16.25 22.18
N GLY A 489 9.77 -16.72 21.98
CA GLY A 489 10.22 -18.03 22.43
C GLY A 489 9.76 -19.19 21.55
N ILE A 490 9.46 -18.94 20.27
CA ILE A 490 9.04 -19.94 19.28
C ILE A 490 10.11 -19.99 18.17
N GLY A 491 10.95 -21.03 18.16
CA GLY A 491 12.07 -21.15 17.23
C GLY A 491 13.08 -22.23 17.65
N ASP A 492 14.26 -22.26 17.02
CA ASP A 492 15.34 -23.19 17.38
C ASP A 492 15.82 -22.92 18.82
N ALA A 493 15.69 -23.91 19.70
CA ALA A 493 16.06 -23.77 21.12
C ALA A 493 17.52 -23.36 21.34
N SER A 494 18.45 -23.83 20.48
CA SER A 494 19.87 -23.51 20.59
C SER A 494 20.18 -22.07 20.17
N VAL A 495 19.51 -21.58 19.12
CA VAL A 495 19.61 -20.18 18.67
C VAL A 495 19.04 -19.25 19.73
N LEU A 496 17.82 -19.52 20.23
CA LEU A 496 17.16 -18.72 21.26
C LEU A 496 17.98 -18.66 22.56
N GLN A 497 18.61 -19.77 22.95
CA GLN A 497 19.49 -19.82 24.12
C GLN A 497 20.70 -18.89 24.00
N THR A 498 21.29 -18.71 22.81
CA THR A 498 22.44 -17.80 22.62
C THR A 498 22.13 -16.34 22.96
N LEU A 499 20.86 -15.93 22.84
CA LEU A 499 20.35 -14.60 23.17
C LEU A 499 19.65 -14.53 24.53
N ASN A 500 19.70 -15.61 25.32
CA ASN A 500 19.00 -15.76 26.61
C ASN A 500 17.47 -15.65 26.51
N ILE A 501 16.88 -16.04 25.38
CA ILE A 501 15.42 -16.13 25.21
C ILE A 501 14.94 -17.48 25.73
N GLU A 502 13.95 -17.48 26.61
CA GLU A 502 13.26 -18.71 27.05
C GLU A 502 12.55 -19.36 25.86
N THR A 503 12.91 -20.60 25.55
CA THR A 503 12.22 -21.38 24.50
C THR A 503 10.93 -21.97 25.07
N ILE A 504 9.79 -21.47 24.61
CA ILE A 504 8.46 -21.97 24.97
C ILE A 504 8.04 -23.09 24.02
N ILE A 505 8.41 -22.99 22.74
CA ILE A 505 8.18 -24.01 21.71
C ILE A 505 9.47 -24.14 20.89
N ASP A 506 10.13 -25.30 20.98
CA ASP A 506 11.25 -25.65 20.10
C ASP A 506 10.71 -25.99 18.71
N LEU A 507 10.97 -25.11 17.75
CA LEU A 507 10.46 -25.18 16.39
C LEU A 507 11.56 -24.67 15.42
N PRO A 508 12.62 -25.47 15.19
CA PRO A 508 13.83 -25.01 14.52
C PRO A 508 13.67 -24.62 13.05
N ASP A 509 12.51 -24.90 12.44
CA ASP A 509 12.17 -24.45 11.09
C ASP A 509 11.79 -22.96 11.00
N VAL A 510 11.58 -22.27 12.12
CA VAL A 510 11.25 -20.83 12.13
C VAL A 510 12.41 -20.02 11.56
N GLY A 511 12.12 -19.24 10.51
CA GLY A 511 13.10 -18.43 9.81
C GLY A 511 13.92 -19.19 8.76
N LEU A 512 13.90 -20.53 8.73
CA LEU A 512 14.56 -21.33 7.70
C LEU A 512 13.74 -21.37 6.39
N ASN A 513 14.28 -22.04 5.36
CA ASN A 513 13.62 -22.23 4.06
C ASN A 513 13.27 -20.93 3.29
N LEU A 514 13.85 -19.79 3.70
CA LEU A 514 13.72 -18.50 2.99
C LEU A 514 14.00 -18.69 1.49
N GLN A 515 13.03 -18.26 0.68
CA GLN A 515 13.11 -18.26 -0.76
C GLN A 515 12.85 -16.85 -1.29
N ASP A 516 13.67 -16.44 -2.25
CA ASP A 516 13.57 -15.19 -2.97
C ASP A 516 14.30 -15.35 -4.32
N GLN A 517 13.96 -14.52 -5.30
CA GLN A 517 14.36 -14.71 -6.70
C GLN A 517 15.47 -13.69 -7.07
N PRO A 518 16.70 -14.15 -7.40
CA PRO A 518 17.77 -13.25 -7.82
C PRO A 518 17.52 -12.72 -9.24
N LEU A 519 17.83 -11.44 -9.43
CA LEU A 519 17.55 -10.60 -10.59
C LEU A 519 18.85 -9.96 -11.10
N VAL A 520 19.05 -9.88 -12.41
CA VAL A 520 19.99 -8.95 -13.06
C VAL A 520 19.28 -8.17 -14.17
N THR A 521 19.85 -7.06 -14.64
CA THR A 521 19.37 -6.38 -15.84
C THR A 521 20.27 -6.65 -17.05
N SER A 522 19.82 -6.28 -18.25
CA SER A 522 20.56 -6.36 -19.50
C SER A 522 20.07 -5.24 -20.40
N SER A 523 20.77 -4.10 -20.37
CA SER A 523 20.37 -2.87 -21.05
C SER A 523 21.02 -2.74 -22.42
N TYR A 524 20.24 -2.25 -23.38
CA TYR A 524 20.61 -1.99 -24.76
C TYR A 524 20.36 -0.52 -25.08
N ALA A 525 21.30 0.13 -25.77
CA ALA A 525 21.06 1.46 -26.34
C ALA A 525 20.17 1.34 -27.58
N VAL A 526 19.23 2.28 -27.78
CA VAL A 526 18.22 2.18 -28.85
C VAL A 526 18.18 3.39 -29.78
N ASN A 527 17.75 3.15 -31.00
CA ASN A 527 17.57 4.14 -32.07
C ASN A 527 16.20 4.83 -31.95
N SER A 528 15.87 5.30 -30.75
CA SER A 528 14.62 5.99 -30.42
C SER A 528 14.94 7.24 -29.59
N THR A 529 14.08 8.26 -29.70
CA THR A 529 14.00 9.38 -28.74
C THR A 529 12.66 9.37 -27.99
N ASN A 530 11.88 8.30 -28.13
CA ASN A 530 10.62 8.06 -27.47
C ASN A 530 10.74 6.75 -26.68
N THR A 531 11.19 6.88 -25.44
CA THR A 531 11.29 5.82 -24.41
C THR A 531 10.98 6.46 -23.05
N LEU A 532 10.69 5.65 -22.03
CA LEU A 532 10.41 6.14 -20.67
C LEU A 532 11.62 6.81 -19.99
N ASP A 533 12.83 6.73 -20.55
CA ASP A 533 13.97 7.55 -20.12
C ASP A 533 13.67 9.07 -20.19
N ASN A 534 12.72 9.49 -21.04
CA ASN A 534 12.24 10.86 -21.12
C ASN A 534 11.60 11.35 -19.80
N LEU A 535 10.90 10.48 -19.05
CA LEU A 535 10.28 10.81 -17.75
C LEU A 535 11.31 11.21 -16.67
N ARG A 536 12.57 10.83 -16.87
CA ARG A 536 13.70 11.13 -15.98
C ARG A 536 14.63 12.21 -16.54
N SER A 537 14.72 12.35 -17.85
CA SER A 537 15.70 13.21 -18.53
C SER A 537 15.14 14.51 -19.12
N ASN A 538 13.81 14.65 -19.20
CA ASN A 538 13.14 15.84 -19.70
C ASN A 538 12.08 16.33 -18.69
N GLU A 539 12.43 17.39 -17.94
CA GLU A 539 11.60 17.99 -16.89
C GLU A 539 10.24 18.47 -17.42
N THR A 540 10.21 19.15 -18.57
CA THR A 540 8.95 19.61 -19.19
C THR A 540 8.04 18.45 -19.59
N PHE A 541 8.61 17.36 -20.12
CA PHE A 541 7.84 16.16 -20.44
C PHE A 541 7.30 15.48 -19.17
N HIS A 542 8.09 15.43 -18.09
CA HIS A 542 7.63 14.94 -16.80
C HIS A 542 6.44 15.77 -16.26
N GLU A 543 6.52 17.10 -16.33
CA GLU A 543 5.42 17.99 -15.94
C GLU A 543 4.16 17.79 -16.80
N GLU A 544 4.30 17.60 -18.11
CA GLU A 544 3.19 17.30 -19.02
C GLU A 544 2.49 15.97 -18.67
N GLN A 545 3.27 14.90 -18.44
CA GLN A 545 2.74 13.59 -18.04
C GLN A 545 2.12 13.63 -16.63
N LEU A 546 2.66 14.44 -15.72
CA LEU A 546 2.08 14.65 -14.38
C LEU A 546 0.77 15.43 -14.46
N ALA A 547 0.68 16.44 -15.33
CA ALA A 547 -0.56 17.16 -15.58
C ALA A 547 -1.66 16.27 -16.18
N LEU A 548 -1.31 15.34 -17.09
CA LEU A 548 -2.23 14.30 -17.57
C LEU A 548 -2.70 13.40 -16.43
N TRP A 549 -1.76 12.83 -15.66
CA TRP A 549 -2.09 11.88 -14.60
C TRP A 549 -2.95 12.50 -13.49
N ILE A 550 -2.67 13.75 -13.09
CA ILE A 550 -3.49 14.51 -12.15
C ILE A 550 -4.91 14.74 -12.70
N LYS A 551 -5.02 15.11 -13.98
CA LYS A 551 -6.28 15.48 -14.65
C LYS A 551 -7.23 14.31 -14.86
N ASN A 552 -6.73 13.14 -15.29
CA ASN A 552 -7.57 12.00 -15.67
C ASN A 552 -6.91 10.61 -15.48
N ARG A 553 -5.76 10.52 -14.80
CA ARG A 553 -4.99 9.27 -14.59
C ARG A 553 -4.47 8.60 -15.89
N THR A 554 -4.40 9.34 -16.99
CA THR A 554 -3.70 8.91 -18.23
C THR A 554 -2.25 9.45 -18.27
N GLY A 555 -1.49 9.05 -19.28
CA GLY A 555 -0.08 9.43 -19.44
C GLY A 555 0.90 8.38 -18.91
N GLU A 556 2.15 8.49 -19.31
CA GLU A 556 3.20 7.46 -19.12
C GLU A 556 3.56 7.26 -17.63
N LEU A 557 3.37 8.27 -16.77
CA LEU A 557 3.48 8.12 -15.31
C LEU A 557 2.49 7.09 -14.74
N GLY A 558 1.40 6.79 -15.46
CA GLY A 558 0.42 5.75 -15.14
C GLY A 558 0.83 4.32 -15.52
N LEU A 559 2.00 4.11 -16.12
CA LEU A 559 2.48 2.80 -16.56
C LEU A 559 3.28 2.07 -15.48
N GLY A 560 3.18 0.75 -15.43
CA GLY A 560 4.15 -0.08 -14.71
C GLY A 560 5.53 -0.07 -15.38
N PRO A 561 6.54 -0.72 -14.79
CA PRO A 561 7.89 -0.80 -15.39
C PRO A 561 7.95 -1.68 -16.65
N SER A 562 6.84 -2.29 -17.08
CA SER A 562 6.78 -3.18 -18.24
C SER A 562 5.37 -3.39 -18.76
N SER A 563 5.25 -3.53 -20.09
CA SER A 563 4.04 -4.02 -20.77
C SER A 563 4.00 -5.55 -20.95
N GLN A 564 5.15 -6.24 -20.94
CA GLN A 564 5.27 -7.67 -21.28
C GLN A 564 6.36 -8.41 -20.48
N TRP A 565 6.13 -9.70 -20.21
CA TRP A 565 7.13 -10.61 -19.67
C TRP A 565 7.12 -11.99 -20.33
N GLY A 566 8.23 -12.71 -20.25
CA GLY A 566 8.40 -14.08 -20.71
C GLY A 566 8.71 -15.03 -19.57
N TRP A 567 7.77 -15.92 -19.23
CA TRP A 567 7.98 -17.01 -18.27
C TRP A 567 8.52 -18.22 -19.02
N LEU A 568 9.77 -18.63 -18.79
CA LEU A 568 10.51 -19.51 -19.69
C LEU A 568 11.18 -20.67 -18.97
N ARG A 569 11.37 -21.78 -19.70
CA ARG A 569 12.06 -22.98 -19.19
C ARG A 569 13.37 -23.18 -19.92
N LEU A 570 14.39 -23.61 -19.17
CA LEU A 570 15.60 -24.20 -19.73
C LEU A 570 15.26 -25.38 -20.67
N PRO A 571 15.97 -25.55 -21.80
CA PRO A 571 15.78 -26.70 -22.69
C PRO A 571 15.92 -28.03 -21.94
N LYS A 572 15.03 -28.99 -22.21
CA LYS A 572 15.00 -30.32 -21.56
C LYS A 572 16.30 -31.13 -21.73
N ASN A 573 17.15 -30.76 -22.69
CA ASN A 573 18.45 -31.37 -22.98
C ASN A 573 19.65 -30.51 -22.54
N SER A 574 19.42 -29.40 -21.84
CA SER A 574 20.48 -28.52 -21.31
C SER A 574 21.44 -29.26 -20.38
N SER A 575 22.67 -28.76 -20.25
CA SER A 575 23.65 -29.25 -19.27
C SER A 575 23.16 -29.04 -17.84
N VAL A 576 22.48 -27.92 -17.58
CA VAL A 576 21.93 -27.56 -16.27
C VAL A 576 20.99 -28.66 -15.75
N LEU A 577 19.92 -28.98 -16.48
CA LEU A 577 18.93 -30.00 -16.09
C LEU A 577 19.44 -31.45 -16.18
N LYS A 578 20.67 -31.68 -16.65
CA LYS A 578 21.35 -32.99 -16.60
C LYS A 578 22.23 -33.13 -15.36
N ASN A 579 22.71 -32.02 -14.81
CA ASN A 579 23.66 -31.98 -13.70
C ASN A 579 22.98 -31.69 -12.35
N SER A 580 21.69 -31.34 -12.34
CA SER A 580 20.91 -31.04 -11.14
C SER A 580 19.55 -31.74 -11.15
N VAL A 581 18.87 -31.73 -10.01
CA VAL A 581 17.40 -31.91 -9.96
C VAL A 581 16.75 -30.62 -10.47
N ASP A 582 15.62 -30.73 -11.17
CA ASP A 582 14.77 -29.59 -11.57
C ASP A 582 14.01 -29.06 -10.33
N PRO A 583 14.22 -27.80 -9.91
CA PRO A 583 13.55 -27.21 -8.72
C PRO A 583 12.21 -26.53 -9.03
N SER A 584 11.83 -26.43 -10.32
CA SER A 584 10.53 -25.93 -10.72
C SER A 584 9.42 -26.91 -10.28
N ALA A 585 8.19 -26.43 -10.10
CA ALA A 585 7.14 -27.27 -9.54
C ALA A 585 6.68 -28.40 -10.48
N GLY A 586 6.78 -28.13 -11.79
CA GLY A 586 6.47 -29.04 -12.87
C GLY A 586 6.55 -28.36 -14.24
N PRO A 587 6.07 -29.00 -15.32
CA PRO A 587 6.24 -28.50 -16.70
C PRO A 587 5.53 -27.18 -17.00
N THR A 588 4.53 -26.76 -16.20
CA THR A 588 3.81 -25.48 -16.36
C THR A 588 4.46 -24.31 -15.62
N SER A 589 5.49 -24.57 -14.81
CA SER A 589 6.26 -23.56 -14.06
C SER A 589 7.52 -23.15 -14.82
N ALA A 590 7.90 -21.87 -14.75
CA ALA A 590 9.12 -21.38 -15.36
C ALA A 590 10.38 -21.67 -14.53
N HIS A 591 11.54 -21.70 -15.20
CA HIS A 591 12.86 -21.68 -14.58
C HIS A 591 13.36 -20.24 -14.40
N TYR A 592 13.13 -19.40 -15.41
CA TYR A 592 13.51 -17.98 -15.42
C TYR A 592 12.41 -17.11 -16.02
N GLU A 593 12.40 -15.84 -15.64
CA GLU A 593 11.54 -14.80 -16.20
C GLU A 593 12.40 -13.74 -16.92
N LEU A 594 11.90 -13.24 -18.05
CA LEU A 594 12.39 -12.04 -18.72
C LEU A 594 11.34 -10.95 -18.63
N ILE A 595 11.68 -9.74 -18.16
CA ILE A 595 10.75 -8.59 -18.11
C ILE A 595 11.26 -7.49 -19.03
N PHE A 596 10.39 -6.97 -19.89
CA PHE A 596 10.75 -6.05 -20.98
C PHE A 596 10.42 -4.60 -20.62
N THR A 597 11.42 -3.72 -20.53
CA THR A 597 11.27 -2.33 -20.05
C THR A 597 11.80 -1.32 -21.06
N ASP A 598 10.95 -0.36 -21.44
CA ASP A 598 11.24 0.75 -22.38
C ASP A 598 12.04 1.89 -21.73
N GLY A 599 13.19 1.57 -21.14
CA GLY A 599 14.11 2.56 -20.55
C GLY A 599 15.31 1.93 -19.86
N PHE A 600 16.23 2.75 -19.34
CA PHE A 600 17.39 2.27 -18.59
C PHE A 600 17.06 1.97 -17.13
N ILE A 601 17.13 0.69 -16.74
CA ILE A 601 17.12 0.27 -15.33
C ILE A 601 18.40 -0.51 -15.01
N SER A 602 19.06 -0.15 -13.92
CA SER A 602 20.17 -0.91 -13.35
C SER A 602 20.21 -0.70 -11.84
N PHE A 603 20.58 -1.76 -11.12
CA PHE A 603 20.76 -1.77 -9.67
C PHE A 603 22.22 -1.57 -9.27
N SER A 604 23.14 -1.56 -10.25
CA SER A 604 24.59 -1.44 -10.04
C SER A 604 25.26 -0.32 -10.84
N GLU A 605 24.56 0.29 -11.81
CA GLU A 605 25.07 1.36 -12.67
C GLU A 605 24.11 2.56 -12.64
N ALA A 606 24.64 3.79 -12.51
CA ALA A 606 23.84 5.00 -12.62
C ALA A 606 23.37 5.23 -14.07
N PHE A 607 22.26 5.96 -14.24
CA PHE A 607 21.74 6.30 -15.58
C PHE A 607 22.80 7.06 -16.41
N PRO A 608 23.23 6.53 -17.57
CA PRO A 608 24.30 7.12 -18.38
C PRO A 608 23.84 8.33 -19.22
N GLY A 609 22.53 8.57 -19.33
CA GLY A 609 21.94 9.48 -20.31
C GLY A 609 21.80 8.82 -21.70
N GLY A 610 20.73 9.17 -22.40
CA GLY A 610 20.33 8.53 -23.66
C GLY A 610 18.96 7.84 -23.55
N ASN A 611 18.64 7.00 -24.54
CA ASN A 611 17.42 6.18 -24.61
C ASN A 611 17.82 4.71 -24.65
N PHE A 612 17.14 3.87 -23.89
CA PHE A 612 17.50 2.46 -23.71
C PHE A 612 16.27 1.54 -23.72
N PHE A 613 16.54 0.25 -23.90
CA PHE A 613 15.61 -0.83 -23.61
C PHE A 613 16.33 -1.82 -22.68
N THR A 614 15.69 -2.20 -21.58
CA THR A 614 16.26 -3.08 -20.57
C THR A 614 15.46 -4.36 -20.44
N VAL A 615 16.15 -5.50 -20.48
CA VAL A 615 15.55 -6.79 -20.13
C VAL A 615 16.01 -7.21 -18.74
N PHE A 616 15.08 -7.36 -17.81
CA PHE A 616 15.33 -7.95 -16.50
C PHE A 616 15.42 -9.46 -16.69
N THR A 617 16.35 -10.13 -16.00
CA THR A 617 16.50 -11.59 -16.02
C THR A 617 16.45 -12.12 -14.59
N VAL A 618 15.48 -12.99 -14.30
CA VAL A 618 15.16 -13.46 -12.94
C VAL A 618 15.21 -14.99 -12.90
N VAL A 619 15.84 -15.58 -11.88
CA VAL A 619 15.73 -17.04 -11.62
C VAL A 619 14.51 -17.28 -10.72
N VAL A 620 13.38 -17.65 -11.34
CA VAL A 620 12.06 -17.73 -10.65
C VAL A 620 11.82 -19.06 -9.94
N SER A 621 12.54 -20.12 -10.30
CA SER A 621 12.59 -21.38 -9.55
C SER A 621 13.97 -21.58 -8.89
N PRO A 622 14.34 -20.80 -7.85
CA PRO A 622 15.63 -20.92 -7.18
C PRO A 622 15.73 -22.21 -6.35
N SER A 623 16.92 -22.80 -6.36
CA SER A 623 17.29 -23.99 -5.58
C SER A 623 18.04 -23.66 -4.29
N SER A 624 18.72 -22.50 -4.22
CA SER A 624 19.23 -21.94 -2.96
C SER A 624 18.14 -21.81 -1.89
N ARG A 625 18.53 -21.93 -0.61
CA ARG A 625 17.65 -21.69 0.54
C ARG A 625 18.39 -20.87 1.58
N GLY A 626 17.75 -19.79 1.99
CA GLY A 626 18.26 -18.87 2.99
C GLY A 626 17.77 -19.16 4.41
N ASN A 627 18.03 -18.20 5.29
CA ASN A 627 17.41 -18.09 6.60
C ASN A 627 17.24 -16.63 7.06
N ILE A 628 16.40 -16.44 8.07
CA ILE A 628 16.29 -15.22 8.87
C ILE A 628 16.44 -15.61 10.35
N THR A 629 17.32 -14.92 11.07
CA THR A 629 17.55 -15.15 12.51
C THR A 629 17.64 -13.83 13.28
N LEU A 630 17.66 -13.89 14.60
CA LEU A 630 17.76 -12.71 15.47
C LEU A 630 19.19 -12.16 15.53
N GLY A 631 19.35 -10.85 15.38
CA GLY A 631 20.61 -10.15 15.68
C GLY A 631 20.74 -9.71 17.15
N SER A 632 19.60 -9.52 17.83
CA SER A 632 19.52 -9.12 19.24
C SER A 632 18.16 -9.53 19.83
N THR A 633 17.91 -9.15 21.08
CA THR A 633 16.59 -9.27 21.74
C THR A 633 15.70 -8.04 21.61
N ASN A 634 16.14 -6.98 20.91
CA ASN A 634 15.38 -5.74 20.72
C ASN A 634 14.41 -5.88 19.52
N PRO A 635 13.07 -5.80 19.71
CA PRO A 635 12.09 -5.93 18.64
C PRO A 635 12.17 -4.85 17.54
N PHE A 636 12.86 -3.74 17.81
CA PHE A 636 13.09 -2.63 16.88
C PHE A 636 14.36 -2.78 16.04
N ASP A 637 15.28 -3.69 16.38
CA ASP A 637 16.45 -3.96 15.53
C ASP A 637 16.02 -4.72 14.26
N SER A 638 16.86 -4.67 13.22
CA SER A 638 16.68 -5.54 12.04
C SER A 638 17.09 -6.97 12.36
N PRO A 639 16.36 -7.99 11.85
CA PRO A 639 16.84 -9.37 11.93
C PRO A 639 18.05 -9.56 11.00
N ILE A 640 18.82 -10.63 11.24
CA ILE A 640 19.85 -11.10 10.32
C ILE A 640 19.16 -11.81 9.17
N ILE A 641 19.27 -11.28 7.95
CA ILE A 641 18.62 -11.81 6.74
C ILE A 641 19.68 -12.38 5.80
N ASN A 642 19.56 -13.64 5.42
CA ASN A 642 20.50 -14.30 4.50
C ASN A 642 19.76 -15.15 3.45
N PRO A 643 19.41 -14.60 2.27
CA PRO A 643 18.68 -15.32 1.23
C PRO A 643 19.48 -16.44 0.55
N GLY A 644 20.81 -16.37 0.56
CA GLY A 644 21.70 -17.33 -0.11
C GLY A 644 21.74 -17.14 -1.63
N PHE A 645 21.61 -15.91 -2.13
CA PHE A 645 21.49 -15.62 -3.56
C PHE A 645 22.64 -16.21 -4.41
N LEU A 646 22.29 -16.83 -5.53
CA LEU A 646 23.21 -17.49 -6.48
C LEU A 646 24.21 -18.47 -5.81
N GLY A 647 23.80 -19.06 -4.68
CA GLY A 647 24.61 -19.93 -3.83
C GLY A 647 24.72 -21.39 -4.29
N THR A 648 24.07 -21.76 -5.40
CA THR A 648 24.14 -23.10 -6.00
C THR A 648 24.59 -23.04 -7.46
N ASP A 649 25.13 -24.17 -7.95
CA ASP A 649 25.51 -24.35 -9.37
C ASP A 649 24.30 -24.25 -10.31
N PHE A 650 23.10 -24.65 -9.86
CA PHE A 650 21.88 -24.53 -10.65
C PHE A 650 21.46 -23.07 -10.82
N ASP A 651 21.47 -22.28 -9.75
CA ASP A 651 20.96 -20.90 -9.80
C ASP A 651 21.87 -20.02 -10.67
N ILE A 652 23.19 -20.11 -10.50
CA ILE A 652 24.15 -19.36 -11.33
C ILE A 652 24.13 -19.85 -12.79
N SER A 653 24.01 -21.16 -13.02
CA SER A 653 23.92 -21.69 -14.39
C SER A 653 22.62 -21.30 -15.09
N THR A 654 21.49 -21.27 -14.36
CA THR A 654 20.21 -20.82 -14.89
C THR A 654 20.26 -19.34 -15.22
N MET A 655 20.82 -18.52 -14.33
CA MET A 655 21.04 -17.10 -14.58
C MET A 655 21.89 -16.87 -15.85
N ARG A 656 23.00 -17.58 -16.01
CA ARG A 656 23.83 -17.51 -17.23
C ARG A 656 23.06 -17.91 -18.49
N GLU A 657 22.34 -19.03 -18.49
CA GLU A 657 21.62 -19.48 -19.68
C GLU A 657 20.41 -18.57 -20.01
N ALA A 658 19.84 -17.89 -19.01
CA ALA A 658 18.80 -16.88 -19.18
C ALA A 658 19.36 -15.56 -19.75
N ILE A 659 20.54 -15.09 -19.31
CA ILE A 659 21.24 -13.95 -19.93
C ILE A 659 21.59 -14.27 -21.40
N LYS A 660 22.01 -15.50 -21.70
CA LYS A 660 22.18 -15.97 -23.09
C LYS A 660 20.84 -16.02 -23.86
N ALA A 661 19.71 -16.26 -23.18
CA ALA A 661 18.38 -16.23 -23.80
C ALA A 661 17.95 -14.80 -24.15
N VAL A 662 18.24 -13.79 -23.32
CA VAL A 662 18.08 -12.36 -23.68
C VAL A 662 18.80 -12.06 -24.98
N ARG A 663 20.08 -12.46 -25.11
CA ARG A 663 20.85 -12.26 -26.35
C ARG A 663 20.23 -12.93 -27.58
N ARG A 664 19.61 -14.11 -27.44
CA ARG A 664 18.84 -14.74 -28.53
C ARG A 664 17.59 -13.94 -28.87
N TYR A 665 16.83 -13.53 -27.85
CA TYR A 665 15.60 -12.76 -28.01
C TYR A 665 15.82 -11.41 -28.70
N MET A 666 16.81 -10.66 -28.25
CA MET A 666 17.21 -9.36 -28.82
C MET A 666 17.94 -9.48 -30.17
N SER A 667 18.13 -10.71 -30.69
CA SER A 667 18.62 -10.99 -32.05
C SER A 667 17.52 -11.35 -33.05
N ALA A 668 16.24 -11.33 -32.65
CA ALA A 668 15.12 -11.47 -33.58
C ALA A 668 15.14 -10.36 -34.66
N PRO A 669 14.87 -10.68 -35.95
CA PRO A 669 14.89 -9.71 -37.04
C PRO A 669 14.12 -8.41 -36.82
N VAL A 670 13.03 -8.40 -36.04
CA VAL A 670 12.28 -7.17 -35.73
C VAL A 670 13.13 -6.09 -35.02
N TRP A 671 14.18 -6.47 -34.30
CA TRP A 671 15.07 -5.54 -33.61
C TRP A 671 16.08 -4.84 -34.53
N GLU A 672 16.20 -5.25 -35.80
CA GLU A 672 17.16 -4.68 -36.75
C GLU A 672 16.92 -3.18 -36.98
N GLY A 673 17.94 -2.36 -36.71
CA GLY A 673 17.84 -0.91 -36.82
C GLY A 673 17.18 -0.20 -35.62
N TYR A 674 16.55 -0.93 -34.70
CA TYR A 674 16.07 -0.38 -33.42
C TYR A 674 17.12 -0.54 -32.31
N ILE A 675 17.73 -1.72 -32.15
CA ILE A 675 18.79 -1.95 -31.16
C ILE A 675 20.13 -1.47 -31.73
N LEU A 676 20.82 -0.56 -31.02
CA LEU A 676 22.15 -0.06 -31.38
C LEU A 676 23.28 -0.91 -30.79
N GLY A 677 23.06 -1.54 -29.64
CA GLY A 677 24.03 -2.45 -29.01
C GLY A 677 23.85 -2.60 -27.49
N GLU A 678 24.57 -3.56 -26.92
CA GLU A 678 24.61 -3.81 -25.47
C GLU A 678 25.30 -2.66 -24.71
N HIS A 679 24.87 -2.37 -23.48
CA HIS A 679 25.42 -1.30 -22.65
C HIS A 679 26.26 -1.81 -21.45
N GLY A 680 27.04 -0.91 -20.85
CA GLY A 680 27.53 -1.03 -19.46
C GLY A 680 28.53 -2.16 -19.23
N ALA A 681 28.44 -2.79 -18.06
CA ALA A 681 29.17 -4.02 -17.74
C ALA A 681 28.62 -5.25 -18.48
N PHE A 682 27.33 -5.28 -18.81
CA PHE A 682 26.69 -6.39 -19.56
C PHE A 682 27.35 -6.60 -20.94
N ALA A 683 27.60 -5.52 -21.68
CA ALA A 683 28.29 -5.54 -22.98
C ALA A 683 29.70 -6.16 -22.94
N LYS A 684 30.34 -6.19 -21.76
CA LYS A 684 31.69 -6.75 -21.56
C LYS A 684 31.64 -8.24 -21.21
N ALA A 685 30.47 -8.75 -20.82
CA ALA A 685 30.27 -10.09 -20.31
C ALA A 685 29.95 -11.10 -21.43
N GLN A 686 30.96 -11.47 -22.24
CA GLN A 686 30.75 -12.25 -23.47
C GLN A 686 31.01 -13.76 -23.34
N THR A 687 31.91 -14.18 -22.45
CA THR A 687 32.16 -15.60 -22.14
C THR A 687 31.42 -16.05 -20.89
N ASP A 688 31.14 -17.35 -20.76
CA ASP A 688 30.42 -17.92 -19.62
C ASP A 688 30.95 -17.47 -18.25
N ALA A 689 32.27 -17.41 -18.06
CA ALA A 689 32.89 -16.95 -16.81
C ALA A 689 32.68 -15.44 -16.56
N GLN A 690 32.65 -14.61 -17.61
CA GLN A 690 32.35 -13.19 -17.49
C GLN A 690 30.85 -12.93 -17.28
N ILE A 691 29.97 -13.79 -17.81
CA ILE A 691 28.52 -13.73 -17.56
C ILE A 691 28.22 -14.10 -16.11
N GLU A 692 28.90 -15.12 -15.56
CA GLU A 692 28.79 -15.43 -14.13
C GLU A 692 29.33 -14.29 -13.26
N ASP A 693 30.53 -13.77 -13.52
CA ASP A 693 31.09 -12.66 -12.74
C ASP A 693 30.24 -11.39 -12.84
N TYR A 694 29.73 -11.06 -14.04
CA TYR A 694 28.74 -9.99 -14.21
C TYR A 694 27.53 -10.21 -13.30
N ALA A 695 26.89 -11.38 -13.38
CA ALA A 695 25.72 -11.68 -12.57
C ALA A 695 26.01 -11.61 -11.06
N ARG A 696 27.15 -12.13 -10.59
CA ARG A 696 27.53 -12.03 -9.16
C ARG A 696 27.79 -10.58 -8.73
N ASN A 697 28.35 -9.74 -9.59
CA ASN A 697 28.63 -8.33 -9.31
C ASN A 697 27.41 -7.39 -9.44
N THR A 698 26.39 -7.73 -10.25
CA THR A 698 25.23 -6.85 -10.51
C THR A 698 23.89 -7.36 -9.98
N MET A 699 23.79 -8.61 -9.50
CA MET A 699 22.55 -9.18 -8.98
C MET A 699 21.95 -8.37 -7.84
N ASP A 700 20.63 -8.20 -7.89
CA ASP A 700 19.78 -7.70 -6.82
C ASP A 700 18.58 -8.67 -6.67
N THR A 701 17.60 -8.35 -5.83
CA THR A 701 16.38 -9.15 -5.65
C THR A 701 15.17 -8.53 -6.35
N ILE A 702 14.34 -9.36 -7.00
CA ILE A 702 12.98 -8.95 -7.40
C ILE A 702 11.99 -8.93 -6.22
N ASN A 703 12.49 -9.05 -4.99
CA ASN A 703 11.79 -8.67 -3.76
C ASN A 703 10.60 -9.60 -3.42
N HIS A 704 10.69 -10.89 -3.77
CA HIS A 704 9.66 -11.93 -3.63
C HIS A 704 9.81 -12.83 -2.39
N VAL A 705 10.61 -12.38 -1.41
CA VAL A 705 10.79 -12.90 -0.03
C VAL A 705 9.59 -13.71 0.51
N CYS A 706 9.77 -15.01 0.73
CA CYS A 706 8.74 -15.92 1.22
C CYS A 706 9.30 -17.17 1.95
N CYS A 707 8.41 -18.06 2.38
CA CYS A 707 8.67 -19.42 2.91
C CYS A 707 9.36 -19.55 4.29
N THR A 708 9.52 -18.46 5.04
CA THR A 708 10.21 -18.41 6.35
C THR A 708 9.40 -18.93 7.55
N ALA A 709 8.12 -19.27 7.35
CA ALA A 709 7.26 -19.92 8.33
C ALA A 709 6.41 -20.99 7.60
N ALA A 710 7.07 -21.83 6.79
CA ALA A 710 6.40 -22.69 5.83
C ALA A 710 5.37 -23.68 6.43
N MET A 711 4.21 -23.80 5.78
CA MET A 711 3.21 -24.85 6.05
C MET A 711 3.64 -26.21 5.49
N GLY A 712 3.39 -27.32 6.19
CA GLY A 712 3.72 -28.65 5.65
C GLY A 712 3.61 -29.80 6.65
N ARG A 713 3.67 -31.05 6.15
CA ARG A 713 3.76 -32.23 7.03
C ARG A 713 5.19 -32.52 7.49
N SER A 714 5.34 -33.49 8.41
CA SER A 714 6.67 -34.01 8.78
C SER A 714 7.40 -34.53 7.52
N GLU A 715 8.71 -34.28 7.40
CA GLU A 715 9.56 -34.75 6.30
C GLU A 715 9.18 -34.20 4.90
N ALA A 716 8.26 -33.23 4.82
CA ALA A 716 7.89 -32.58 3.55
C ALA A 716 8.99 -31.65 2.99
N TYR A 717 10.01 -31.38 3.81
CA TYR A 717 11.20 -30.59 3.50
C TYR A 717 12.45 -31.44 3.69
N GLY A 718 13.50 -31.16 2.91
CA GLY A 718 14.83 -31.75 3.12
C GLY A 718 15.49 -31.37 4.46
N ARG A 719 14.84 -30.53 5.27
CA ARG A 719 15.17 -30.19 6.66
C ARG A 719 13.86 -29.97 7.43
N GLY A 720 13.63 -30.73 8.50
CA GLY A 720 12.55 -30.49 9.45
C GLY A 720 11.13 -30.91 9.01
N LYS A 721 10.14 -30.16 9.49
CA LYS A 721 8.70 -30.43 9.42
C LYS A 721 7.86 -29.22 8.98
N GLY A 722 8.47 -28.04 8.82
CA GLY A 722 7.79 -26.77 8.60
C GLY A 722 7.13 -26.23 9.87
N VAL A 723 6.89 -24.92 9.91
CA VAL A 723 6.40 -24.17 11.08
C VAL A 723 4.88 -24.30 11.28
N LEU A 724 4.11 -24.37 10.19
CA LEU A 724 2.64 -24.39 10.24
C LEU A 724 2.05 -25.73 9.84
N ASN A 725 0.86 -26.01 10.35
CA ASN A 725 -0.04 -27.05 9.83
C ASN A 725 -0.64 -26.62 8.48
N SER A 726 -1.36 -27.51 7.80
CA SER A 726 -2.05 -27.22 6.53
C SER A 726 -3.15 -26.16 6.65
N ASP A 727 -3.71 -25.97 7.85
CA ASP A 727 -4.67 -24.89 8.17
C ASP A 727 -4.00 -23.55 8.54
N LEU A 728 -2.68 -23.45 8.42
CA LEU A 728 -1.84 -22.30 8.76
C LEU A 728 -1.66 -22.01 10.27
N THR A 729 -2.10 -22.89 11.17
CA THR A 729 -1.84 -22.75 12.62
C THR A 729 -0.38 -23.07 12.97
N VAL A 730 0.19 -22.36 13.95
CA VAL A 730 1.57 -22.58 14.40
C VAL A 730 1.65 -23.85 15.24
N LYS A 731 2.54 -24.78 14.85
CA LYS A 731 2.69 -26.10 15.50
C LYS A 731 3.02 -25.98 17.00
N GLY A 732 2.39 -26.84 17.81
CA GLY A 732 2.54 -26.86 19.27
C GLY A 732 1.80 -25.74 20.01
N THR A 733 1.05 -24.89 19.30
CA THR A 733 0.32 -23.76 19.89
C THR A 733 -1.20 -23.88 19.71
N VAL A 734 -1.94 -23.08 20.47
CA VAL A 734 -3.38 -22.85 20.30
C VAL A 734 -3.64 -21.34 20.24
N GLY A 735 -4.45 -20.89 19.28
CA GLY A 735 -4.81 -19.48 19.11
C GLY A 735 -3.75 -18.62 18.39
N LEU A 736 -2.82 -19.23 17.65
CA LEU A 736 -1.81 -18.51 16.87
C LEU A 736 -1.73 -19.07 15.44
N ARG A 737 -1.90 -18.20 14.45
CA ARG A 737 -1.93 -18.52 13.01
C ARG A 737 -1.02 -17.57 12.23
N VAL A 738 -0.53 -17.99 11.07
CA VAL A 738 0.29 -17.16 10.19
C VAL A 738 -0.29 -17.12 8.78
N VAL A 739 -0.59 -15.92 8.29
CA VAL A 739 -1.28 -15.68 7.01
C VAL A 739 -0.56 -14.55 6.26
N ASP A 740 0.62 -14.88 5.72
CA ASP A 740 1.38 -14.06 4.76
C ASP A 740 2.34 -14.94 3.93
N ALA A 741 3.21 -14.33 3.10
CA ALA A 741 4.14 -15.06 2.24
C ALA A 741 5.17 -15.95 3.00
N SER A 742 5.38 -15.75 4.30
CA SER A 742 6.15 -16.68 5.14
C SER A 742 5.53 -18.08 5.17
N SER A 743 4.19 -18.19 5.08
CA SER A 743 3.45 -19.45 5.16
C SER A 743 3.70 -20.38 3.97
N PHE A 744 4.18 -19.87 2.83
CA PHE A 744 4.38 -20.66 1.62
C PHE A 744 5.36 -21.83 1.85
N PRO A 745 5.12 -23.02 1.25
CA PRO A 745 6.07 -24.12 1.32
C PRO A 745 7.25 -23.94 0.35
N PHE A 746 6.92 -23.49 -0.86
CA PHE A 746 7.83 -23.21 -1.96
C PHE A 746 7.39 -21.93 -2.65
N ILE A 747 8.36 -21.13 -3.09
CA ILE A 747 8.10 -19.95 -3.92
C ILE A 747 7.43 -20.39 -5.23
N PRO A 748 6.30 -19.77 -5.62
CA PRO A 748 5.68 -20.04 -6.91
C PRO A 748 6.49 -19.42 -8.04
N ALA A 749 6.35 -19.93 -9.26
CA ALA A 749 6.87 -19.29 -10.47
C ALA A 749 5.98 -18.09 -10.89
N SER A 750 5.88 -17.09 -10.00
CA SER A 750 5.13 -15.84 -10.19
C SER A 750 5.61 -14.73 -9.25
N HIS A 751 5.03 -13.53 -9.41
CA HIS A 751 5.18 -12.42 -8.46
C HIS A 751 4.28 -12.67 -7.24
N THR A 752 4.81 -12.50 -6.03
CA THR A 752 4.21 -13.11 -4.83
C THR A 752 2.97 -12.40 -4.25
N GLN A 753 2.51 -11.29 -4.84
CA GLN A 753 1.30 -10.59 -4.40
C GLN A 753 0.04 -11.47 -4.51
N ALA A 754 -0.28 -11.97 -5.72
CA ALA A 754 -1.49 -12.76 -5.94
C ALA A 754 -1.49 -14.08 -5.15
N PRO A 755 -0.39 -14.88 -5.11
CA PRO A 755 -0.27 -16.02 -4.19
C PRO A 755 -0.58 -15.70 -2.73
N THR A 756 -0.15 -14.52 -2.23
CA THR A 756 -0.41 -14.12 -0.84
C THR A 756 -1.89 -13.80 -0.61
N TYR A 757 -2.53 -13.12 -1.56
CA TYR A 757 -3.98 -12.88 -1.53
C TYR A 757 -4.80 -14.17 -1.63
N ILE A 758 -4.43 -15.10 -2.53
CA ILE A 758 -5.10 -16.40 -2.70
C ILE A 758 -5.03 -17.22 -1.40
N LEU A 759 -3.84 -17.28 -0.78
CA LEU A 759 -3.65 -17.94 0.52
C LEU A 759 -4.53 -17.29 1.61
N ALA A 760 -4.63 -15.96 1.64
CA ALA A 760 -5.39 -15.23 2.65
C ALA A 760 -6.92 -15.33 2.45
N GLU A 761 -7.40 -15.41 1.20
CA GLU A 761 -8.81 -15.64 0.89
C GLU A 761 -9.27 -17.03 1.35
N ARG A 762 -8.44 -18.09 1.19
CA ARG A 762 -8.70 -19.41 1.80
C ARG A 762 -8.53 -19.38 3.32
N ALA A 763 -7.52 -18.69 3.84
CA ALA A 763 -7.29 -18.58 5.28
C ALA A 763 -8.48 -17.97 6.04
N ALA A 764 -9.15 -16.97 5.45
CA ALA A 764 -10.36 -16.40 6.03
C ALA A 764 -11.45 -17.45 6.25
N ASP A 765 -11.70 -18.30 5.24
CA ASP A 765 -12.77 -19.30 5.30
C ASP A 765 -12.36 -20.50 6.19
N LEU A 766 -11.07 -20.82 6.32
CA LEU A 766 -10.52 -21.73 7.35
C LEU A 766 -10.74 -21.19 8.77
N ILE A 767 -10.50 -19.90 9.01
CA ILE A 767 -10.74 -19.26 10.32
C ILE A 767 -12.23 -19.21 10.64
N LYS A 768 -13.09 -18.81 9.69
CA LYS A 768 -14.56 -18.83 9.86
C LYS A 768 -15.04 -20.24 10.23
N SER A 769 -14.59 -21.26 9.50
CA SER A 769 -14.94 -22.67 9.77
C SER A 769 -14.46 -23.20 11.12
N SER A 770 -13.44 -22.57 11.72
CA SER A 770 -12.92 -22.92 13.06
C SER A 770 -13.79 -22.36 14.20
N TYR A 771 -14.69 -21.41 13.92
CA TYR A 771 -15.37 -20.60 14.95
C TYR A 771 -16.85 -20.29 14.69
N LEU A 772 -17.41 -20.73 13.57
CA LEU A 772 -18.83 -20.73 13.28
C LEU A 772 -19.33 -22.18 13.30
N ASP A 773 -20.43 -22.45 14.01
CA ASP A 773 -21.14 -23.73 13.90
C ASP A 773 -21.80 -23.80 12.51
N LEU A 774 -21.05 -24.26 11.51
CA LEU A 774 -21.50 -24.33 10.11
C LEU A 774 -22.58 -25.40 9.84
N GLY A 775 -23.00 -26.16 10.86
CA GLY A 775 -24.15 -27.07 10.78
C GLY A 775 -23.98 -28.26 9.84
N LEU A 776 -22.75 -28.79 9.77
CA LEU A 776 -22.37 -29.99 8.99
C LEU A 776 -22.77 -31.29 9.72
#